data_AF-A0A346Y5F4-F1
#
_entry.id   AF-A0A346Y5F4-F1
#
_cell.length_a   1.000
_cell.length_b   1.000
_cell.length_c   1.000
_cell.angle_alpha   90.00
_cell.angle_beta   90.00
_cell.angle_gamma   90.00
#
_symmetry.space_group_name_H-M   'P 1'
#
loop_
_entity.id
_entity.type
_entity.pdbx_description
1 polymer ?
#
loop_
_entity_poly.entity_id
_entity_poly.type
_entity_poly.pdbx_seq_one_letter_code
_entity_poly.pdbx_strand_id
1 'polypeptide(L)'
;MNDPFGAVAATPPGVADALNGFCQEAPPLGGHTLRGFDERIDALAAEQDRLVATGDRRGVFHLTYLSFSRQVRKGFDEGRFSDVAFAADMSCRFIDAYLLQARRWAQGDPTQCRAWARAFGGAQSGDANVLQSMFLGMNAHIHYDLAFVTLGSCRAAGDLDDLADTWRSVSRTGVPDVRHLDFLVINQIAWDAIPVIQDTVLGQFASVLKLGNKLVSRITAAVGQRLLMDARDRAWAHATLLIHARTDLQRAAVAGMIDAYASVHADLVDVLSLKPWEVADGITDWAERGEEQEWAAAAALPDATRDHLVDMACTNPVVGGLALRELAFAGYDPGRILEALLDADRDDLAADFVDVVQSESPRHRRADLRRWLDRSETPQLVVLEAVVEGRTAPSRDLPDRPMAALRQQWQASIDDAQRCLAVSEVAAVPELAAALRDHQRRTVELAGRVGWSPTPSGVAVPTAEQARSLLAEHPDVWVRTCATRMDRTTRDGAMDDLIDRVLFLRSTALFTEVATDDLLRVAEKLQARSYAAGSAIVDAGVRSDGIHLIVDGQVEVSQTRRGGVVPLFSFGPGESVGELSALTDGPATSSCTARTDVRTWLLPTAVLAELLDRHPRVAVGLLRMISRRLVLTTQLVGGTDR
;
A
#
# COMPACT_ATOMS: atom_id res chain seq x y z
N MET A 1 -38.92 -2.76 -18.77
CA MET A 1 -38.43 -3.12 -17.43
C MET A 1 -36.94 -3.33 -17.63
N ASN A 2 -36.18 -2.29 -17.29
CA ASN A 2 -34.87 -2.01 -17.85
C ASN A 2 -33.78 -2.83 -17.16
N ASP A 3 -32.94 -3.45 -17.97
CA ASP A 3 -31.64 -4.00 -17.64
C ASP A 3 -30.72 -2.88 -17.10
N PRO A 4 -30.16 -2.99 -15.88
CA PRO A 4 -29.26 -1.98 -15.32
C PRO A 4 -27.81 -2.13 -15.83
N PHE A 5 -27.52 -3.08 -16.72
CA PHE A 5 -26.19 -3.31 -17.30
C PHE A 5 -26.14 -2.87 -18.77
N GLY A 6 -26.37 -1.58 -19.00
CA GLY A 6 -26.21 -0.97 -20.32
C GLY A 6 -24.75 -0.96 -20.78
N ALA A 7 -24.43 -1.84 -21.75
CA ALA A 7 -23.33 -1.76 -22.72
C ALA A 7 -22.08 -0.96 -22.30
N VAL A 8 -21.17 -1.61 -21.56
CA VAL A 8 -19.87 -1.04 -21.18
C VAL A 8 -18.77 -1.62 -22.09
N ALA A 9 -17.92 -0.73 -22.59
CA ALA A 9 -16.85 -1.02 -23.52
C ALA A 9 -15.80 -2.00 -22.96
N ALA A 10 -15.58 -3.08 -23.73
CA ALA A 10 -14.39 -3.93 -23.83
C ALA A 10 -13.59 -4.24 -22.55
N THR A 11 -14.14 -5.10 -21.69
CA THR A 11 -13.29 -6.05 -20.93
C THR A 11 -12.53 -6.94 -21.94
N PRO A 12 -11.21 -7.15 -21.83
CA PRO A 12 -10.53 -8.13 -22.66
C PRO A 12 -11.18 -9.51 -22.46
N PRO A 13 -11.63 -10.20 -23.53
CA PRO A 13 -12.47 -11.40 -23.43
C PRO A 13 -11.93 -12.51 -22.51
N GLY A 14 -10.61 -12.60 -22.31
CA GLY A 14 -10.00 -13.65 -21.48
C GLY A 14 -9.90 -13.37 -19.98
N VAL A 15 -10.08 -12.11 -19.53
CA VAL A 15 -9.75 -11.74 -18.14
C VAL A 15 -10.89 -12.03 -17.16
N ALA A 16 -12.15 -11.78 -17.57
CA ALA A 16 -13.33 -12.16 -16.79
C ALA A 16 -13.47 -13.69 -16.70
N ASP A 17 -13.15 -14.42 -17.79
CA ASP A 17 -13.19 -15.88 -17.84
C ASP A 17 -12.00 -16.55 -17.13
N ALA A 18 -10.84 -15.88 -17.03
CA ALA A 18 -9.76 -16.32 -16.15
C ALA A 18 -10.17 -16.20 -14.68
N LEU A 19 -10.72 -15.04 -14.26
CA LEU A 19 -11.20 -14.83 -12.89
C LEU A 19 -12.33 -15.81 -12.53
N ASN A 20 -13.28 -16.05 -13.43
CA ASN A 20 -14.38 -16.99 -13.22
C ASN A 20 -13.92 -18.45 -13.31
N GLY A 21 -13.05 -18.82 -14.26
CA GLY A 21 -12.54 -20.18 -14.44
C GLY A 21 -11.65 -20.66 -13.28
N PHE A 22 -10.80 -19.79 -12.73
CA PHE A 22 -9.99 -20.10 -11.55
C PHE A 22 -10.82 -20.18 -10.25
N CYS A 23 -11.92 -19.43 -10.17
CA CYS A 23 -12.75 -19.38 -8.96
C CYS A 23 -13.92 -20.38 -8.97
N GLN A 24 -14.39 -20.86 -10.12
CA GLN A 24 -15.63 -21.65 -10.22
C GLN A 24 -15.52 -23.03 -10.90
N GLU A 25 -14.47 -23.40 -11.64
CA GLU A 25 -14.51 -24.61 -12.48
C GLU A 25 -13.26 -25.50 -12.47
N ALA A 26 -12.85 -25.99 -11.30
CA ALA A 26 -12.15 -27.29 -11.26
C ALA A 26 -13.20 -28.41 -11.14
N PRO A 27 -13.30 -29.36 -12.09
CA PRO A 27 -14.15 -30.54 -11.89
C PRO A 27 -13.66 -31.29 -10.65
N PRO A 28 -14.55 -31.80 -9.78
CA PRO A 28 -14.17 -32.33 -8.49
C PRO A 28 -13.51 -33.70 -8.65
N LEU A 29 -12.18 -33.72 -8.84
CA LEU A 29 -11.37 -34.88 -8.47
C LEU A 29 -11.12 -34.77 -6.97
N GLY A 30 -12.08 -35.25 -6.17
CA GLY A 30 -12.05 -35.09 -4.72
C GLY A 30 -12.17 -33.62 -4.28
N GLY A 31 -12.67 -33.38 -3.06
CA GLY A 31 -12.61 -32.04 -2.49
C GLY A 31 -11.16 -31.54 -2.38
N HIS A 32 -10.96 -30.23 -2.31
CA HIS A 32 -9.66 -29.59 -2.07
C HIS A 32 -9.12 -29.93 -0.68
N THR A 33 -8.56 -31.13 -0.57
CA THR A 33 -8.15 -31.79 0.66
C THR A 33 -6.81 -32.49 0.39
N LEU A 34 -6.12 -32.93 1.43
CA LEU A 34 -4.85 -33.67 1.25
C LEU A 34 -5.04 -34.94 0.40
N ARG A 35 -6.18 -35.63 0.54
CA ARG A 35 -6.53 -36.76 -0.33
C ARG A 35 -6.77 -36.32 -1.78
N GLY A 36 -7.49 -35.21 -1.99
CA GLY A 36 -7.68 -34.65 -3.33
C GLY A 36 -6.37 -34.20 -3.97
N PHE A 37 -5.37 -33.82 -3.17
CA PHE A 37 -4.03 -33.52 -3.65
C PHE A 37 -3.27 -34.79 -4.10
N ASP A 38 -3.37 -35.88 -3.35
CA ASP A 38 -2.82 -37.19 -3.76
C ASP A 38 -3.42 -37.65 -5.09
N GLU A 39 -4.74 -37.57 -5.25
CA GLU A 39 -5.45 -37.93 -6.50
C GLU A 39 -4.97 -37.09 -7.71
N ARG A 40 -4.63 -35.82 -7.48
CA ARG A 40 -4.07 -34.92 -8.50
C ARG A 40 -2.60 -35.23 -8.83
N ILE A 41 -1.79 -35.62 -7.84
CA ILE A 41 -0.41 -36.08 -8.08
C ILE A 41 -0.41 -37.35 -8.94
N ASP A 42 -1.34 -38.28 -8.69
CA ASP A 42 -1.49 -39.49 -9.50
C ASP A 42 -1.92 -39.14 -10.94
N ALA A 43 -2.83 -38.18 -11.12
CA ALA A 43 -3.23 -37.70 -12.43
C ALA A 43 -2.06 -37.06 -13.21
N LEU A 44 -1.23 -36.24 -12.55
CA LEU A 44 0.00 -35.69 -13.13
C LEU A 44 0.99 -36.81 -13.51
N ALA A 45 1.15 -37.84 -12.67
CA ALA A 45 2.03 -38.96 -12.98
C ALA A 45 1.56 -39.73 -14.24
N ALA A 46 0.26 -40.01 -14.35
CA ALA A 46 -0.29 -40.68 -15.53
C ALA A 46 -0.15 -39.83 -16.81
N GLU A 47 -0.32 -38.51 -16.71
CA GLU A 47 -0.13 -37.61 -17.85
C GLU A 47 1.34 -37.49 -18.25
N GLN A 48 2.27 -37.50 -17.29
CA GLN A 48 3.70 -37.55 -17.57
C GLN A 48 4.07 -38.80 -18.38
N ASP A 49 3.55 -39.97 -18.01
CA ASP A 49 3.78 -41.22 -18.74
C ASP A 49 3.28 -41.13 -20.18
N ARG A 50 2.11 -40.50 -20.38
CA ARG A 50 1.55 -40.23 -21.71
C ARG A 50 2.44 -39.31 -22.53
N LEU A 51 2.87 -38.17 -21.96
CA LEU A 51 3.71 -37.18 -22.65
C LEU A 51 5.04 -37.80 -23.09
N VAL A 52 5.65 -38.61 -22.23
CA VAL A 52 6.88 -39.37 -22.54
C VAL A 52 6.64 -40.37 -23.66
N ALA A 53 5.56 -41.16 -23.59
CA ALA A 53 5.22 -42.14 -24.62
C ALA A 53 4.99 -41.50 -26.00
N THR A 54 4.43 -40.29 -26.04
CA THR A 54 4.19 -39.55 -27.29
C THR A 54 5.39 -38.70 -27.75
N GLY A 55 6.46 -38.63 -26.96
CA GLY A 55 7.60 -37.74 -27.24
C GLY A 55 7.25 -36.24 -27.16
N ASP A 56 6.19 -35.89 -26.41
CA ASP A 56 5.73 -34.52 -26.27
C ASP A 56 6.65 -33.74 -25.33
N ARG A 57 7.27 -32.69 -25.87
CA ARG A 57 8.25 -31.86 -25.17
C ARG A 57 7.66 -31.06 -24.00
N ARG A 58 6.33 -30.90 -23.92
CA ARG A 58 5.67 -30.35 -22.71
C ARG A 58 5.95 -31.19 -21.46
N GLY A 59 6.33 -32.46 -21.65
CA GLY A 59 6.76 -33.37 -20.58
C GLY A 59 7.96 -32.87 -19.75
N VAL A 60 8.74 -31.90 -20.24
CA VAL A 60 9.88 -31.32 -19.49
C VAL A 60 9.40 -30.51 -18.28
N PHE A 61 8.54 -29.52 -18.50
CA PHE A 61 7.98 -28.73 -17.41
C PHE A 61 7.00 -29.57 -16.58
N HIS A 62 6.20 -30.41 -17.22
CA HIS A 62 5.25 -31.29 -16.52
C HIS A 62 5.95 -32.16 -15.47
N LEU A 63 7.09 -32.78 -15.82
CA LEU A 63 7.90 -33.55 -14.88
C LEU A 63 8.50 -32.71 -13.76
N THR A 64 8.95 -31.50 -14.09
CA THR A 64 9.45 -30.52 -13.12
C THR A 64 8.38 -30.24 -12.06
N TYR A 65 7.16 -29.98 -12.52
CA TYR A 65 6.04 -29.67 -11.66
C TYR A 65 5.54 -30.87 -10.84
N LEU A 66 5.47 -32.06 -11.45
CA LEU A 66 5.17 -33.31 -10.73
C LEU A 66 6.19 -33.59 -9.62
N SER A 67 7.48 -33.40 -9.92
CA SER A 67 8.56 -33.61 -8.96
C SER A 67 8.45 -32.63 -7.79
N PHE A 68 8.15 -31.36 -8.08
CA PHE A 68 7.89 -30.35 -7.06
C PHE A 68 6.66 -30.69 -6.21
N SER A 69 5.54 -31.08 -6.84
CA SER A 69 4.30 -31.44 -6.13
C SER A 69 4.49 -32.61 -5.17
N ARG A 70 5.33 -33.59 -5.52
CA ARG A 70 5.74 -34.68 -4.62
C ARG A 70 6.55 -34.18 -3.42
N GLN A 71 7.40 -33.16 -3.59
CA GLN A 71 8.11 -32.53 -2.47
C GLN A 71 7.16 -31.76 -1.55
N VAL A 72 6.17 -31.07 -2.11
CA VAL A 72 5.10 -30.45 -1.32
C VAL A 72 4.35 -31.51 -0.52
N ARG A 73 3.98 -32.65 -1.14
CA ARG A 73 3.34 -33.77 -0.45
C ARG A 73 4.20 -34.33 0.70
N LYS A 74 5.51 -34.47 0.48
CA LYS A 74 6.46 -34.86 1.53
C LYS A 74 6.48 -33.83 2.68
N GLY A 75 6.39 -32.54 2.37
CA GLY A 75 6.27 -31.48 3.37
C GLY A 75 5.04 -31.61 4.27
N PHE A 76 3.92 -32.12 3.74
CA PHE A 76 2.76 -32.49 4.56
C PHE A 76 3.03 -33.67 5.48
N ASP A 77 3.72 -34.73 5.01
CA ASP A 77 4.09 -35.88 5.86
C ASP A 77 5.04 -35.47 7.00
N GLU A 78 5.90 -34.49 6.73
CA GLU A 78 6.85 -33.94 7.71
C GLU A 78 6.21 -32.91 8.66
N GLY A 79 4.93 -32.59 8.49
CA GLY A 79 4.21 -31.65 9.37
C GLY A 79 4.70 -30.21 9.27
N ARG A 80 5.18 -29.77 8.10
CA ARG A 80 5.77 -28.42 7.91
C ARG A 80 4.74 -27.28 7.86
N PHE A 81 3.47 -27.59 7.61
CA PHE A 81 2.40 -26.60 7.44
C PHE A 81 1.58 -26.42 8.72
N SER A 82 1.28 -25.18 9.06
CA SER A 82 0.49 -24.81 10.24
C SER A 82 -1.01 -24.99 9.98
N ASP A 83 -1.50 -24.52 8.83
CA ASP A 83 -2.85 -24.72 8.32
C ASP A 83 -2.83 -25.72 7.15
N VAL A 84 -2.93 -27.01 7.50
CA VAL A 84 -2.91 -28.11 6.55
C VAL A 84 -4.08 -28.02 5.55
N ALA A 85 -5.25 -27.52 5.97
CA ALA A 85 -6.42 -27.44 5.11
C ALA A 85 -6.23 -26.35 4.04
N PHE A 86 -5.78 -25.16 4.44
CA PHE A 86 -5.48 -24.07 3.52
C PHE A 86 -4.34 -24.43 2.56
N ALA A 87 -3.24 -25.00 3.08
CA ALA A 87 -2.12 -25.41 2.25
C ALA A 87 -2.52 -26.50 1.24
N ALA A 88 -3.39 -27.45 1.63
CA ALA A 88 -3.90 -28.49 0.73
C ALA A 88 -4.82 -27.91 -0.35
N ASP A 89 -5.67 -26.94 0.00
CA ASP A 89 -6.54 -26.24 -0.96
C ASP A 89 -5.73 -25.45 -2.00
N MET A 90 -4.75 -24.65 -1.54
CA MET A 90 -3.81 -23.99 -2.44
C MET A 90 -3.10 -24.98 -3.37
N SER A 91 -2.60 -26.09 -2.82
CA SER A 91 -1.88 -27.09 -3.60
C SER A 91 -2.76 -27.77 -4.65
N CYS A 92 -4.03 -28.06 -4.34
CA CYS A 92 -5.00 -28.58 -5.30
C CYS A 92 -5.28 -27.57 -6.42
N ARG A 93 -5.60 -26.32 -6.05
CA ARG A 93 -5.91 -25.24 -7.00
C ARG A 93 -4.73 -24.92 -7.92
N PHE A 94 -3.50 -25.05 -7.42
CA PHE A 94 -2.30 -24.84 -8.24
C PHE A 94 -2.17 -25.93 -9.32
N ILE A 95 -2.44 -27.20 -9.00
CA ILE A 95 -2.47 -28.25 -10.02
C ILE A 95 -3.61 -28.01 -11.02
N ASP A 96 -4.80 -27.67 -10.50
CA ASP A 96 -5.98 -27.43 -11.35
C ASP A 96 -5.76 -26.25 -12.29
N ALA A 97 -5.07 -25.20 -11.83
CA ALA A 97 -4.65 -24.06 -12.63
C ALA A 97 -3.77 -24.49 -13.82
N TYR A 98 -2.72 -25.26 -13.56
CA TYR A 98 -1.86 -25.77 -14.62
C TYR A 98 -2.62 -26.67 -15.61
N LEU A 99 -3.45 -27.59 -15.11
CA LEU A 99 -4.24 -28.50 -15.94
C LEU A 99 -5.29 -27.76 -16.77
N LEU A 100 -5.87 -26.67 -16.26
CA LEU A 100 -6.75 -25.78 -17.01
C LEU A 100 -6.00 -25.17 -18.20
N GLN A 101 -4.80 -24.65 -17.98
CA GLN A 101 -4.00 -24.03 -19.04
C GLN A 101 -3.55 -25.05 -20.08
N ALA A 102 -3.17 -26.26 -19.67
CA ALA A 102 -2.85 -27.34 -20.60
C ALA A 102 -4.06 -27.74 -21.48
N ARG A 103 -5.28 -27.75 -20.91
CA ARG A 103 -6.53 -28.02 -21.65
C ARG A 103 -6.87 -26.89 -22.63
N ARG A 104 -6.80 -25.63 -22.19
CA ARG A 104 -7.02 -24.43 -23.02
C ARG A 104 -6.10 -24.43 -24.24
N TRP A 105 -4.81 -24.69 -24.02
CA TRP A 105 -3.84 -24.82 -25.10
C TRP A 105 -4.21 -25.91 -26.11
N ALA A 106 -4.59 -27.10 -25.62
CA ALA A 106 -4.96 -28.22 -26.48
C ALA A 106 -6.22 -27.95 -27.32
N GLN A 107 -7.12 -27.10 -26.82
CA GLN A 107 -8.36 -26.71 -27.50
C GLN A 107 -8.19 -25.49 -28.40
N GLY A 108 -7.03 -24.82 -28.38
CA GLY A 108 -6.83 -23.55 -29.10
C GLY A 108 -7.69 -22.42 -28.53
N ASP A 109 -7.93 -22.42 -27.22
CA ASP A 109 -8.78 -21.43 -26.56
C ASP A 109 -8.16 -20.01 -26.68
N PRO A 110 -8.90 -19.01 -27.21
CA PRO A 110 -8.40 -17.64 -27.35
C PRO A 110 -8.17 -16.92 -26.01
N THR A 111 -8.67 -17.48 -24.90
CA THR A 111 -8.45 -16.96 -23.55
C THR A 111 -7.17 -17.46 -22.89
N GLN A 112 -6.37 -18.28 -23.60
CA GLN A 112 -5.05 -18.72 -23.13
C GLN A 112 -4.17 -17.52 -22.76
N CYS A 113 -3.69 -17.48 -21.52
CA CYS A 113 -2.81 -16.40 -21.08
C CYS A 113 -1.47 -16.44 -21.82
N ARG A 114 -0.84 -15.27 -21.95
CA ARG A 114 0.33 -15.08 -22.83
C ARG A 114 1.54 -15.88 -22.35
N ALA A 115 1.78 -15.90 -21.05
CA ALA A 115 2.92 -16.63 -20.46
C ALA A 115 2.83 -18.14 -20.72
N TRP A 116 1.66 -18.75 -20.53
CA TRP A 116 1.46 -20.18 -20.83
C TRP A 116 1.45 -20.47 -22.32
N ALA A 117 0.87 -19.59 -23.15
CA ALA A 117 0.95 -19.72 -24.61
C ALA A 117 2.41 -19.75 -25.09
N ARG A 118 3.27 -18.91 -24.52
CA ARG A 118 4.71 -18.89 -24.82
C ARG A 118 5.41 -20.18 -24.40
N ALA A 119 5.11 -20.67 -23.18
CA ALA A 119 5.70 -21.90 -22.65
C ALA A 119 5.30 -23.14 -23.47
N PHE A 120 4.00 -23.32 -23.73
CA PHE A 120 3.51 -24.46 -24.52
C PHE A 120 3.90 -24.35 -25.99
N GLY A 121 3.86 -23.15 -26.58
CA GLY A 121 4.30 -22.90 -27.95
C GLY A 121 5.76 -23.26 -28.15
N GLY A 122 6.66 -22.79 -27.27
CA GLY A 122 8.09 -23.11 -27.35
C GLY A 122 8.41 -24.59 -27.16
N ALA A 123 7.65 -25.28 -26.29
CA ALA A 123 7.76 -26.73 -26.14
C ALA A 123 7.28 -27.46 -27.41
N GLN A 124 6.14 -27.07 -27.98
CA GLN A 124 5.54 -27.72 -29.15
C GLN A 124 6.36 -27.48 -30.43
N SER A 125 6.87 -26.27 -30.65
CA SER A 125 7.73 -25.95 -31.80
C SER A 125 9.12 -26.59 -31.68
N GLY A 126 9.58 -26.82 -30.45
CA GLY A 126 10.93 -27.31 -30.19
C GLY A 126 12.00 -26.22 -30.13
N ASP A 127 11.59 -24.95 -30.12
CA ASP A 127 12.50 -23.80 -30.04
C ASP A 127 13.10 -23.67 -28.63
N ALA A 128 12.38 -24.12 -27.60
CA ALA A 128 12.86 -24.10 -26.23
C ALA A 128 13.70 -25.34 -25.91
N ASN A 129 14.92 -25.13 -25.39
CA ASN A 129 15.72 -26.22 -24.81
C ASN A 129 15.11 -26.71 -23.47
N VAL A 130 15.70 -27.75 -22.87
CA VAL A 130 15.19 -28.34 -21.60
C VAL A 130 15.10 -27.29 -20.50
N LEU A 131 16.15 -26.49 -20.28
CA LEU A 131 16.16 -25.46 -19.23
C LEU A 131 15.17 -24.35 -19.53
N GLN A 132 15.09 -23.88 -20.77
CA GLN A 132 14.11 -22.86 -21.17
C GLN A 132 12.68 -23.35 -20.97
N SER A 133 12.38 -24.59 -21.36
CA SER A 133 11.06 -25.17 -21.17
C SER A 133 10.68 -25.23 -19.68
N MET A 134 11.63 -25.57 -18.80
CA MET A 134 11.43 -25.54 -17.35
C MET A 134 11.15 -24.12 -16.86
N PHE A 135 12.01 -23.15 -17.18
CA PHE A 135 11.89 -21.78 -16.68
C PHE A 135 10.68 -21.03 -17.25
N LEU A 136 10.32 -21.25 -18.51
CA LEU A 136 9.10 -20.69 -19.10
C LEU A 136 7.84 -21.17 -18.38
N GLY A 137 7.78 -22.47 -18.08
CA GLY A 137 6.66 -23.02 -17.31
C GLY A 137 6.65 -22.54 -15.86
N MET A 138 7.82 -22.46 -15.19
CA MET A 138 7.91 -21.92 -13.83
C MET A 138 7.48 -20.45 -13.79
N ASN A 139 7.89 -19.66 -14.77
CA ASN A 139 7.49 -18.28 -14.92
C ASN A 139 5.96 -18.14 -15.02
N ALA A 140 5.34 -18.87 -15.95
CA ALA A 140 3.88 -18.85 -16.10
C ALA A 140 3.18 -19.35 -14.82
N HIS A 141 3.71 -20.38 -14.18
CA HIS A 141 3.08 -20.96 -13.00
C HIS A 141 3.18 -20.07 -11.75
N ILE A 142 4.28 -19.33 -11.59
CA ILE A 142 4.50 -18.52 -10.39
C ILE A 142 4.00 -17.09 -10.60
N HIS A 143 4.38 -16.44 -11.69
CA HIS A 143 4.00 -15.04 -11.93
C HIS A 143 2.54 -14.89 -12.32
N TYR A 144 1.95 -15.88 -13.02
CA TYR A 144 0.54 -15.81 -13.41
C TYR A 144 -0.38 -16.58 -12.46
N ASP A 145 -0.23 -17.90 -12.33
CA ASP A 145 -1.25 -18.72 -11.63
C ASP A 145 -1.33 -18.45 -10.11
N LEU A 146 -0.19 -18.21 -9.45
CA LEU A 146 -0.10 -18.18 -7.98
C LEU A 146 -0.97 -17.08 -7.34
N ALA A 147 -1.08 -15.92 -7.98
CA ALA A 147 -1.90 -14.81 -7.47
C ALA A 147 -3.39 -15.18 -7.45
N PHE A 148 -3.89 -15.82 -8.52
CA PHE A 148 -5.27 -16.28 -8.62
C PHE A 148 -5.57 -17.45 -7.69
N VAL A 149 -4.62 -18.38 -7.53
CA VAL A 149 -4.75 -19.49 -6.58
C VAL A 149 -4.82 -19.00 -5.14
N THR A 150 -3.99 -18.02 -4.79
CA THR A 150 -4.01 -17.39 -3.47
C THR A 150 -5.37 -16.74 -3.20
N LEU A 151 -5.89 -15.95 -4.14
CA LEU A 151 -7.23 -15.36 -4.05
C LEU A 151 -8.33 -16.43 -3.87
N GLY A 152 -8.31 -17.48 -4.69
CA GLY A 152 -9.30 -18.55 -4.65
C GLY A 152 -9.30 -19.32 -3.33
N SER A 153 -8.12 -19.50 -2.74
CA SER A 153 -7.95 -20.21 -1.46
C SER A 153 -8.39 -19.34 -0.28
N CYS A 154 -8.08 -18.03 -0.32
CA CYS A 154 -8.58 -17.07 0.67
C CYS A 154 -10.11 -16.99 0.64
N ARG A 155 -10.71 -16.99 -0.56
CA ARG A 155 -12.19 -17.07 -0.72
C ARG A 155 -12.77 -18.32 -0.09
N ALA A 156 -12.20 -19.49 -0.39
CA ALA A 156 -12.72 -20.75 0.13
C ALA A 156 -12.60 -20.88 1.66
N ALA A 157 -11.59 -20.23 2.24
CA ALA A 157 -11.40 -20.16 3.68
C ALA A 157 -12.33 -19.15 4.39
N GLY A 158 -13.12 -18.37 3.65
CA GLY A 158 -14.01 -17.32 4.20
C GLY A 158 -13.28 -16.02 4.56
N ASP A 159 -12.05 -15.84 4.08
CA ASP A 159 -11.20 -14.71 4.50
C ASP A 159 -11.65 -13.37 3.94
N LEU A 160 -12.44 -13.43 2.87
CA LEU A 160 -12.91 -12.26 2.15
C LEU A 160 -14.25 -11.74 2.69
N ASP A 161 -14.94 -12.49 3.55
CA ASP A 161 -16.32 -12.21 3.95
C ASP A 161 -16.43 -10.95 4.84
N ASP A 162 -15.38 -10.64 5.62
CA ASP A 162 -15.30 -9.46 6.50
C ASP A 162 -14.28 -8.39 6.02
N LEU A 163 -13.78 -8.52 4.78
CA LEU A 163 -12.70 -7.68 4.28
C LEU A 163 -13.12 -6.21 4.08
N ALA A 164 -14.41 -5.88 4.14
CA ALA A 164 -14.89 -4.48 4.15
C ALA A 164 -14.78 -3.81 5.53
N ASP A 165 -14.84 -4.58 6.62
CA ASP A 165 -14.92 -4.07 8.00
C ASP A 165 -13.59 -4.20 8.76
N THR A 166 -12.68 -5.07 8.32
CA THR A 166 -11.50 -5.49 9.10
C THR A 166 -10.17 -4.82 8.71
N TRP A 167 -10.22 -3.67 8.01
CA TRP A 167 -9.02 -2.96 7.50
C TRP A 167 -8.00 -2.60 8.59
N ARG A 168 -8.42 -2.64 9.86
CA ARG A 168 -7.65 -2.23 11.04
C ARG A 168 -6.86 -3.34 11.73
N SER A 169 -7.13 -4.63 11.47
CA SER A 169 -6.49 -5.72 12.23
C SER A 169 -5.61 -6.65 11.41
N VAL A 170 -5.53 -6.47 10.10
CA VAL A 170 -4.77 -7.37 9.24
C VAL A 170 -3.41 -6.71 8.96
N SER A 171 -2.34 -7.50 9.07
CA SER A 171 -0.97 -7.09 8.82
C SER A 171 -0.83 -6.36 7.48
N ARG A 172 0.30 -5.66 7.27
CA ARG A 172 0.65 -4.83 6.09
C ARG A 172 0.36 -5.46 4.69
N THR A 173 -0.13 -6.69 4.61
CA THR A 173 -0.47 -7.42 3.39
C THR A 173 -1.92 -7.94 3.31
N GLY A 174 -2.78 -7.71 4.31
CA GLY A 174 -4.21 -8.04 4.22
C GLY A 174 -4.57 -9.53 4.20
N VAL A 175 -3.66 -10.44 4.59
CA VAL A 175 -3.94 -11.87 4.86
C VAL A 175 -3.45 -12.20 6.28
N PRO A 176 -4.17 -12.98 7.10
CA PRO A 176 -3.72 -13.31 8.44
C PRO A 176 -2.33 -13.98 8.45
N ASP A 177 -1.49 -13.55 9.40
CA ASP A 177 -0.05 -13.85 9.46
C ASP A 177 0.29 -15.35 9.37
N VAL A 178 -0.59 -16.22 9.85
CA VAL A 178 -0.42 -17.69 9.81
C VAL A 178 -0.44 -18.24 8.38
N ARG A 179 -1.25 -17.66 7.48
CA ARG A 179 -1.33 -18.14 6.08
C ARG A 179 -0.17 -17.63 5.23
N HIS A 180 0.31 -16.43 5.53
CA HIS A 180 1.56 -15.94 4.93
C HIS A 180 2.74 -16.83 5.37
N LEU A 181 2.78 -17.29 6.62
CA LEU A 181 3.80 -18.23 7.08
C LEU A 181 3.79 -19.54 6.26
N ASP A 182 2.62 -20.15 6.04
CA ASP A 182 2.51 -21.36 5.21
C ASP A 182 2.85 -21.08 3.72
N PHE A 183 2.55 -19.88 3.22
CA PHE A 183 3.02 -19.44 1.92
C PHE A 183 4.56 -19.37 1.86
N LEU A 184 5.23 -18.95 2.92
CA LEU A 184 6.70 -18.91 3.01
C LEU A 184 7.32 -20.30 3.20
N VAL A 185 6.64 -21.25 3.84
CA VAL A 185 7.11 -22.66 3.98
C VAL A 185 7.40 -23.29 2.61
N ILE A 186 6.61 -22.94 1.59
CA ILE A 186 6.83 -23.41 0.22
C ILE A 186 8.18 -22.93 -0.35
N ASN A 187 8.72 -21.78 0.08
CA ASN A 187 10.07 -21.33 -0.34
C ASN A 187 11.14 -22.36 0.07
N GLN A 188 11.02 -22.89 1.29
CA GLN A 188 11.93 -23.92 1.79
C GLN A 188 11.73 -25.25 1.07
N ILE A 189 10.49 -25.63 0.74
CA ILE A 189 10.22 -26.84 -0.04
C ILE A 189 10.78 -26.71 -1.46
N ALA A 190 10.65 -25.54 -2.08
CA ALA A 190 11.23 -25.28 -3.40
C ALA A 190 12.76 -25.38 -3.37
N TRP A 191 13.39 -24.88 -2.31
CA TRP A 191 14.82 -25.06 -2.08
C TRP A 191 15.22 -26.55 -2.03
N ASP A 192 14.52 -27.33 -1.22
CA ASP A 192 14.78 -28.77 -1.06
C ASP A 192 14.50 -29.56 -2.36
N ALA A 193 13.61 -29.06 -3.21
CA ALA A 193 13.23 -29.68 -4.47
C ALA A 193 14.25 -29.47 -5.61
N ILE A 194 15.07 -28.42 -5.57
CA ILE A 194 16.02 -28.09 -6.66
C ILE A 194 16.91 -29.29 -7.06
N PRO A 195 17.61 -29.97 -6.12
CA PRO A 195 18.46 -31.10 -6.50
C PRO A 195 17.66 -32.27 -7.10
N VAL A 196 16.49 -32.55 -6.53
CA VAL A 196 15.62 -33.65 -6.98
C VAL A 196 15.12 -33.40 -8.40
N ILE A 197 14.68 -32.18 -8.69
CA ILE A 197 14.21 -31.76 -10.02
C ILE A 197 15.36 -31.83 -11.02
N GLN A 198 16.54 -31.30 -10.67
CA GLN A 198 17.72 -31.35 -11.55
C GLN A 198 18.08 -32.79 -11.92
N ASP A 199 18.18 -33.67 -10.93
CA ASP A 199 18.54 -35.08 -11.17
C ASP A 199 17.49 -35.82 -12.00
N THR A 200 16.21 -35.60 -11.71
CA THR A 200 15.10 -36.29 -12.39
C THR A 200 14.93 -35.81 -13.84
N VAL A 201 14.88 -34.49 -14.05
CA VAL A 201 14.61 -33.90 -15.37
C VAL A 201 15.83 -34.03 -16.29
N LEU A 202 17.04 -33.74 -15.80
CA LEU A 202 18.25 -33.90 -16.61
C LEU A 202 18.54 -35.38 -16.88
N GLY A 203 18.27 -36.27 -15.91
CA GLY A 203 18.40 -37.70 -16.11
C GLY A 203 17.51 -38.25 -17.23
N GLN A 204 16.28 -37.73 -17.35
CA GLN A 204 15.29 -38.19 -18.33
C GLN A 204 15.42 -37.51 -19.71
N PHE A 205 15.77 -36.23 -19.75
CA PHE A 205 15.73 -35.43 -20.98
C PHE A 205 17.12 -34.95 -21.47
N ALA A 206 18.18 -35.04 -20.66
CA ALA A 206 19.52 -34.59 -21.05
C ALA A 206 20.51 -35.77 -21.18
N SER A 207 20.52 -36.42 -22.34
CA SER A 207 21.41 -37.56 -22.63
C SER A 207 22.90 -37.19 -22.82
N VAL A 208 23.26 -35.90 -22.91
CA VAL A 208 24.61 -35.44 -23.34
C VAL A 208 25.37 -34.54 -22.32
N LEU A 209 24.74 -34.07 -21.24
CA LEU A 209 25.33 -33.08 -20.32
C LEU A 209 26.18 -33.66 -19.15
N LYS A 210 26.60 -34.93 -19.21
CA LYS A 210 27.38 -35.56 -18.12
C LYS A 210 28.82 -35.05 -17.99
N LEU A 211 29.31 -34.20 -18.90
CA LEU A 211 30.70 -33.71 -18.89
C LEU A 211 30.77 -32.17 -18.72
N GLY A 212 30.57 -31.70 -17.48
CA GLY A 212 30.90 -30.34 -17.03
C GLY A 212 29.70 -29.56 -16.49
N ASN A 213 29.68 -28.99 -15.29
CA ASN A 213 30.64 -28.93 -14.18
C ASN A 213 29.81 -28.59 -12.93
N LYS A 214 30.06 -29.19 -11.76
CA LYS A 214 29.31 -28.94 -10.49
C LYS A 214 29.21 -27.45 -10.12
N LEU A 215 30.13 -26.62 -10.62
CA LEU A 215 30.16 -25.18 -10.44
C LEU A 215 29.04 -24.44 -11.19
N VAL A 216 28.72 -24.85 -12.43
CA VAL A 216 27.64 -24.26 -13.24
C VAL A 216 26.28 -24.56 -12.59
N SER A 217 26.08 -25.81 -12.13
CA SER A 217 24.87 -26.21 -11.37
C SER A 217 24.65 -25.37 -10.10
N ARG A 218 25.73 -24.99 -9.38
CA ARG A 218 25.64 -24.12 -8.19
C ARG A 218 25.28 -22.67 -8.51
N ILE A 219 25.82 -22.10 -9.59
CA ILE A 219 25.50 -20.74 -10.02
C ILE A 219 24.06 -20.68 -10.54
N THR A 220 23.64 -21.65 -11.36
CA THR A 220 22.25 -21.78 -11.82
C THR A 220 21.28 -21.98 -10.66
N ALA A 221 21.66 -22.71 -9.61
CA ALA A 221 20.85 -22.88 -8.40
C ALA A 221 20.70 -21.57 -7.61
N ALA A 222 21.77 -20.79 -7.42
CA ALA A 222 21.71 -19.51 -6.72
C ALA A 222 20.90 -18.44 -7.48
N VAL A 223 21.01 -18.40 -8.80
CA VAL A 223 20.23 -17.49 -9.65
C VAL A 223 18.77 -17.91 -9.73
N GLY A 224 18.52 -19.21 -9.91
CA GLY A 224 17.16 -19.77 -9.84
C GLY A 224 16.50 -19.51 -8.48
N GLN A 225 17.25 -19.54 -7.38
CA GLN A 225 16.75 -19.22 -6.04
C GLN A 225 16.31 -17.77 -5.94
N ARG A 226 17.15 -16.81 -6.34
CA ARG A 226 16.83 -15.38 -6.25
C ARG A 226 15.61 -15.02 -7.11
N LEU A 227 15.59 -15.52 -8.35
CA LEU A 227 14.45 -15.38 -9.26
C LEU A 227 13.16 -15.94 -8.65
N LEU A 228 13.23 -17.12 -8.03
CA LEU A 228 12.07 -17.75 -7.41
C LEU A 228 11.54 -16.94 -6.22
N MET A 229 12.43 -16.40 -5.38
CA MET A 229 12.04 -15.57 -4.24
C MET A 229 11.39 -14.27 -4.69
N ASP A 230 12.04 -13.53 -5.59
CA ASP A 230 11.51 -12.26 -6.12
C ASP A 230 10.17 -12.47 -6.84
N ALA A 231 10.01 -13.59 -7.56
CA ALA A 231 8.77 -13.95 -8.23
C ALA A 231 7.62 -14.22 -7.26
N ARG A 232 7.90 -14.89 -6.13
CA ARG A 232 6.88 -15.23 -5.14
C ARG A 232 6.47 -14.03 -4.30
N ASP A 233 7.41 -13.16 -3.95
CA ASP A 233 7.11 -11.90 -3.25
C ASP A 233 6.20 -11.01 -4.12
N ARG A 234 6.46 -10.94 -5.43
CA ARG A 234 5.58 -10.23 -6.37
C ARG A 234 4.24 -10.92 -6.58
N ALA A 235 4.20 -12.24 -6.68
CA ALA A 235 2.93 -12.97 -6.77
C ALA A 235 2.03 -12.72 -5.54
N TRP A 236 2.63 -12.62 -4.35
CA TRP A 236 1.92 -12.25 -3.12
C TRP A 236 1.36 -10.83 -3.18
N ALA A 237 2.17 -9.88 -3.65
CA ALA A 237 1.72 -8.52 -3.91
C ALA A 237 0.53 -8.48 -4.89
N HIS A 238 0.61 -9.20 -6.00
CA HIS A 238 -0.46 -9.29 -6.99
C HIS A 238 -1.72 -9.95 -6.44
N ALA A 239 -1.59 -11.01 -5.62
CA ALA A 239 -2.71 -11.60 -4.89
C ALA A 239 -3.37 -10.58 -3.97
N THR A 240 -2.56 -9.79 -3.25
CA THR A 240 -3.03 -8.75 -2.35
C THR A 240 -3.83 -7.69 -3.11
N LEU A 241 -3.36 -7.23 -4.27
CA LEU A 241 -4.11 -6.31 -5.13
C LEU A 241 -5.43 -6.92 -5.62
N LEU A 242 -5.43 -8.18 -6.04
CA LEU A 242 -6.65 -8.89 -6.47
C LEU A 242 -7.68 -9.04 -5.34
N ILE A 243 -7.22 -9.34 -4.12
CA ILE A 243 -8.06 -9.47 -2.92
C ILE A 243 -8.74 -8.14 -2.60
N HIS A 244 -8.01 -7.02 -2.75
CA HIS A 244 -8.49 -5.68 -2.40
C HIS A 244 -9.19 -4.94 -3.55
N ALA A 245 -9.20 -5.51 -4.76
CA ALA A 245 -9.93 -4.97 -5.90
C ALA A 245 -11.44 -5.10 -5.68
N ARG A 246 -12.12 -3.96 -5.54
CA ARG A 246 -13.55 -3.86 -5.17
C ARG A 246 -14.47 -4.08 -6.36
N THR A 247 -14.08 -3.65 -7.55
CA THR A 247 -14.89 -3.76 -8.77
C THR A 247 -14.35 -4.83 -9.72
N ASP A 248 -15.21 -5.33 -10.61
CA ASP A 248 -14.78 -6.27 -11.66
C ASP A 248 -13.78 -5.62 -12.63
N LEU A 249 -13.89 -4.31 -12.84
CA LEU A 249 -12.94 -3.54 -13.64
C LEU A 249 -11.56 -3.46 -12.98
N GLN A 250 -11.48 -3.18 -11.68
CA GLN A 250 -10.22 -3.22 -10.94
C GLN A 250 -9.62 -4.63 -10.93
N ARG A 251 -10.44 -5.67 -10.71
CA ARG A 251 -9.98 -7.07 -10.77
C ARG A 251 -9.43 -7.41 -12.15
N ALA A 252 -10.10 -6.96 -13.21
CA ALA A 252 -9.64 -7.17 -14.58
C ALA A 252 -8.35 -6.39 -14.89
N ALA A 253 -8.23 -5.17 -14.40
CA ALA A 253 -7.01 -4.36 -14.53
C ALA A 253 -5.80 -5.06 -13.90
N VAL A 254 -5.94 -5.51 -12.63
CA VAL A 254 -4.88 -6.24 -11.93
C VAL A 254 -4.57 -7.58 -12.62
N ALA A 255 -5.57 -8.32 -13.06
CA ALA A 255 -5.36 -9.58 -13.77
C ALA A 255 -4.66 -9.39 -15.14
N GLY A 256 -5.00 -8.33 -15.88
CA GLY A 256 -4.31 -7.96 -17.12
C GLY A 256 -2.86 -7.53 -16.88
N MET A 257 -2.61 -6.82 -15.77
CA MET A 257 -1.26 -6.49 -15.32
C MET A 257 -0.43 -7.74 -15.01
N ILE A 258 -1.00 -8.71 -14.29
CA ILE A 258 -0.37 -9.99 -13.99
C ILE A 258 0.01 -10.75 -15.28
N ASP A 259 -0.89 -10.83 -16.26
CA ASP A 259 -0.61 -11.50 -17.54
C ASP A 259 0.50 -10.80 -18.34
N ALA A 260 0.43 -9.46 -18.45
CA ALA A 260 1.47 -8.69 -19.12
C ALA A 260 2.83 -8.94 -18.45
N TYR A 261 2.88 -8.82 -17.12
CA TYR A 261 4.07 -9.03 -16.32
C TYR A 261 4.68 -10.43 -16.52
N ALA A 262 3.84 -11.48 -16.43
CA ALA A 262 4.28 -12.85 -16.65
C ALA A 262 4.76 -13.09 -18.09
N SER A 263 4.13 -12.45 -19.09
CA SER A 263 4.57 -12.51 -20.49
C SER A 263 5.95 -11.90 -20.67
N VAL A 264 6.21 -10.74 -20.08
CA VAL A 264 7.51 -10.06 -20.15
C VAL A 264 8.63 -10.94 -19.61
N HIS A 265 8.42 -11.56 -18.45
CA HIS A 265 9.39 -12.45 -17.84
C HIS A 265 9.62 -13.72 -18.67
N ALA A 266 8.62 -14.14 -19.47
CA ALA A 266 8.79 -15.25 -20.40
C ALA A 266 9.80 -14.91 -21.50
N ASP A 267 9.77 -13.67 -22.03
CA ASP A 267 10.70 -13.23 -23.08
C ASP A 267 12.16 -13.19 -22.56
N LEU A 268 12.36 -12.91 -21.26
CA LEU A 268 13.69 -12.94 -20.65
C LEU A 268 14.30 -14.33 -20.58
N VAL A 269 13.48 -15.38 -20.50
CA VAL A 269 13.96 -16.78 -20.47
C VAL A 269 14.65 -17.14 -21.79
N ASP A 270 14.39 -16.42 -22.88
CA ASP A 270 15.08 -16.64 -24.17
C ASP A 270 16.58 -16.29 -24.11
N VAL A 271 17.01 -15.45 -23.16
CA VAL A 271 18.43 -15.13 -22.93
C VAL A 271 19.22 -16.35 -22.44
N LEU A 272 18.55 -17.36 -21.85
CA LEU A 272 19.17 -18.63 -21.42
C LEU A 272 19.59 -19.54 -22.59
N SER A 273 19.52 -19.06 -23.84
CA SER A 273 20.05 -19.72 -25.05
C SER A 273 21.59 -19.70 -25.14
N LEU A 274 22.27 -18.92 -24.29
CA LEU A 274 23.72 -18.71 -24.35
C LEU A 274 24.52 -19.91 -23.79
N LYS A 275 25.74 -20.14 -24.29
CA LYS A 275 26.58 -21.28 -23.88
C LYS A 275 26.93 -21.19 -22.38
N PRO A 276 27.24 -22.31 -21.69
CA PRO A 276 27.42 -22.34 -20.24
C PRO A 276 28.41 -21.33 -19.63
N TRP A 277 29.39 -20.86 -20.40
CA TRP A 277 30.35 -19.82 -19.98
C TRP A 277 29.92 -18.39 -20.33
N GLU A 278 29.00 -18.22 -21.28
CA GLU A 278 28.33 -16.95 -21.60
C GLU A 278 27.16 -16.68 -20.64
N VAL A 279 26.71 -17.69 -19.88
CA VAL A 279 25.65 -17.56 -18.88
C VAL A 279 26.06 -16.66 -17.72
N ALA A 280 27.32 -16.68 -17.24
CA ALA A 280 27.73 -15.84 -16.11
C ALA A 280 27.85 -14.34 -16.49
N ASP A 281 28.48 -14.05 -17.63
CA ASP A 281 28.54 -12.69 -18.18
C ASP A 281 27.14 -12.24 -18.63
N GLY A 282 26.39 -13.14 -19.28
CA GLY A 282 25.01 -12.94 -19.69
C GLY A 282 24.03 -12.76 -18.54
N ILE A 283 24.26 -13.30 -17.34
CA ILE A 283 23.47 -13.04 -16.12
C ILE A 283 23.77 -11.66 -15.55
N THR A 284 25.04 -11.24 -15.56
CA THR A 284 25.42 -9.90 -15.07
C THR A 284 24.88 -8.83 -16.00
N ASP A 285 25.02 -9.06 -17.30
CA ASP A 285 24.48 -8.24 -18.38
C ASP A 285 22.95 -8.37 -18.48
N TRP A 286 22.34 -9.49 -18.09
CA TRP A 286 20.89 -9.68 -17.92
C TRP A 286 20.35 -8.91 -16.70
N ALA A 287 21.08 -8.86 -15.59
CA ALA A 287 20.71 -8.01 -14.46
C ALA A 287 20.72 -6.52 -14.86
N GLU A 288 21.48 -6.15 -15.89
CA GLU A 288 21.56 -4.78 -16.42
C GLU A 288 20.61 -4.52 -17.63
N ARG A 289 20.37 -5.50 -18.51
CA ARG A 289 19.53 -5.41 -19.73
C ARG A 289 18.12 -5.98 -19.58
N GLY A 290 17.95 -7.03 -18.78
CA GLY A 290 16.65 -7.65 -18.48
C GLY A 290 15.76 -6.67 -17.73
N GLU A 291 16.39 -5.86 -16.89
CA GLU A 291 15.92 -4.56 -16.44
C GLU A 291 15.28 -3.76 -17.61
N GLU A 292 16.04 -3.25 -18.60
CA GLU A 292 15.49 -2.43 -19.72
C GLU A 292 14.36 -3.09 -20.55
N GLN A 293 14.43 -4.40 -20.80
CA GLN A 293 13.41 -5.13 -21.56
C GLN A 293 12.15 -5.44 -20.74
N GLU A 294 12.28 -5.66 -19.42
CA GLU A 294 11.13 -5.85 -18.52
C GLU A 294 10.18 -4.66 -18.60
N TRP A 295 10.75 -3.46 -18.66
CA TRP A 295 10.00 -2.21 -18.56
C TRP A 295 9.45 -1.73 -19.90
N ALA A 296 10.12 -2.04 -21.01
CA ALA A 296 9.63 -1.73 -22.35
C ALA A 296 8.35 -2.52 -22.71
N ALA A 297 8.22 -3.76 -22.22
CA ALA A 297 7.04 -4.59 -22.46
C ALA A 297 5.90 -4.33 -21.44
N ALA A 298 6.23 -3.87 -20.22
CA ALA A 298 5.24 -3.35 -19.26
C ALA A 298 4.51 -2.09 -19.79
N ALA A 299 5.15 -1.30 -20.66
CA ALA A 299 4.56 -0.13 -21.32
C ALA A 299 3.35 -0.44 -22.24
N ALA A 300 3.02 -1.72 -22.46
CA ALA A 300 1.87 -2.14 -23.26
C ALA A 300 0.55 -2.21 -22.46
N LEU A 301 0.55 -1.85 -21.17
CA LEU A 301 -0.68 -1.87 -20.38
C LEU A 301 -1.64 -0.74 -20.79
N PRO A 302 -2.96 -1.01 -20.89
CA PRO A 302 -3.95 0.02 -21.24
C PRO A 302 -3.98 1.17 -20.23
N ASP A 303 -4.23 2.40 -20.69
CA ASP A 303 -4.44 3.57 -19.81
C ASP A 303 -5.57 3.31 -18.78
N ALA A 304 -6.57 2.50 -19.11
CA ALA A 304 -7.61 2.09 -18.15
C ALA A 304 -7.05 1.28 -16.97
N THR A 305 -6.06 0.41 -17.19
CA THR A 305 -5.41 -0.36 -16.12
C THR A 305 -4.66 0.57 -15.17
N ARG A 306 -3.94 1.56 -15.72
CA ARG A 306 -3.31 2.63 -14.95
C ARG A 306 -4.34 3.33 -14.06
N ASP A 307 -5.44 3.77 -14.66
CA ASP A 307 -6.46 4.56 -13.96
C ASP A 307 -7.07 3.79 -12.79
N HIS A 308 -7.34 2.49 -12.98
CA HIS A 308 -7.84 1.64 -11.90
C HIS A 308 -6.80 1.41 -10.80
N LEU A 309 -5.51 1.32 -11.12
CA LEU A 309 -4.46 1.22 -10.11
C LEU A 309 -4.24 2.54 -9.36
N VAL A 310 -4.35 3.69 -10.04
CA VAL A 310 -4.32 5.02 -9.40
C VAL A 310 -5.53 5.17 -8.47
N ASP A 311 -6.72 4.79 -8.92
CA ASP A 311 -7.92 4.78 -8.08
C ASP A 311 -7.75 3.88 -6.85
N MET A 312 -7.20 2.67 -7.01
CA MET A 312 -6.85 1.80 -5.88
C MET A 312 -5.83 2.46 -4.94
N ALA A 313 -4.81 3.14 -5.49
CA ALA A 313 -3.82 3.85 -4.69
C ALA A 313 -4.45 4.95 -3.83
N CYS A 314 -5.38 5.71 -4.44
CA CYS A 314 -6.06 6.82 -3.79
C CYS A 314 -7.13 6.38 -2.79
N THR A 315 -7.80 5.25 -3.01
CA THR A 315 -9.00 4.86 -2.25
C THR A 315 -8.79 3.71 -1.26
N ASN A 316 -7.62 3.07 -1.27
CA ASN A 316 -7.32 1.94 -0.40
C ASN A 316 -5.94 2.09 0.28
N PRO A 317 -5.89 2.44 1.58
CA PRO A 317 -4.63 2.68 2.30
C PRO A 317 -3.83 1.39 2.54
N VAL A 318 -4.46 0.21 2.49
CA VAL A 318 -3.78 -1.08 2.70
C VAL A 318 -2.89 -1.41 1.51
N VAL A 319 -3.43 -1.23 0.30
CA VAL A 319 -2.72 -1.53 -0.95
C VAL A 319 -2.19 -0.30 -1.66
N GLY A 320 -2.33 0.89 -1.06
CA GLY A 320 -1.98 2.14 -1.70
C GLY A 320 -0.52 2.20 -2.15
N GLY A 321 0.40 1.97 -1.20
CA GLY A 321 1.83 1.89 -1.50
C GLY A 321 2.18 0.73 -2.45
N LEU A 322 1.40 -0.35 -2.43
CA LEU A 322 1.62 -1.48 -3.33
C LEU A 322 1.20 -1.15 -4.77
N ALA A 323 0.05 -0.51 -4.94
CA ALA A 323 -0.41 -0.03 -6.24
C ALA A 323 0.54 1.03 -6.81
N LEU A 324 1.05 1.95 -5.99
CA LEU A 324 2.09 2.91 -6.40
C LEU A 324 3.37 2.21 -6.83
N ARG A 325 3.79 1.18 -6.11
CA ARG A 325 4.95 0.36 -6.49
C ARG A 325 4.73 -0.30 -7.83
N GLU A 326 3.61 -0.98 -8.04
CA GLU A 326 3.29 -1.58 -9.35
C GLU A 326 3.23 -0.52 -10.45
N LEU A 327 2.62 0.65 -10.23
CA LEU A 327 2.60 1.76 -11.19
C LEU A 327 4.01 2.26 -11.54
N ALA A 328 4.93 2.26 -10.57
CA ALA A 328 6.32 2.67 -10.79
C ALA A 328 7.04 1.71 -11.75
N PHE A 329 6.72 0.41 -11.63
CA PHE A 329 7.30 -0.68 -12.43
C PHE A 329 6.54 -1.01 -13.72
N ALA A 330 5.26 -0.65 -13.84
CA ALA A 330 4.36 -1.03 -14.93
C ALA A 330 4.57 -0.26 -16.26
N GLY A 331 5.77 0.28 -16.51
CA GLY A 331 6.12 0.90 -17.78
C GLY A 331 5.40 2.22 -18.14
N TYR A 332 4.51 2.75 -17.29
CA TYR A 332 3.81 4.03 -17.51
C TYR A 332 4.71 5.23 -17.26
N ASP A 333 4.74 6.26 -18.12
CA ASP A 333 5.48 7.51 -17.84
C ASP A 333 5.22 8.03 -16.39
N PRO A 334 6.26 8.17 -15.52
CA PRO A 334 6.05 8.60 -14.13
C PRO A 334 5.33 9.95 -14.05
N GLY A 335 5.54 10.82 -15.04
CA GLY A 335 4.88 12.11 -15.11
C GLY A 335 3.36 12.01 -15.23
N ARG A 336 2.87 11.05 -16.03
CA ARG A 336 1.42 10.80 -16.18
C ARG A 336 0.78 10.24 -14.91
N ILE A 337 1.55 9.49 -14.11
CA ILE A 337 1.07 9.00 -12.82
C ILE A 337 0.99 10.14 -11.81
N LEU A 338 2.05 10.96 -11.74
CA LEU A 338 2.08 12.13 -10.88
C LEU A 338 0.95 13.11 -11.20
N GLU A 339 0.71 13.38 -12.47
CA GLU A 339 -0.43 14.21 -12.91
C GLU A 339 -1.77 13.62 -12.45
N ALA A 340 -1.99 12.31 -12.60
CA ALA A 340 -3.22 11.67 -12.14
C ALA A 340 -3.38 11.68 -10.60
N LEU A 341 -2.29 11.58 -9.84
CA LEU A 341 -2.30 11.67 -8.37
C LEU A 341 -2.59 13.11 -7.90
N LEU A 342 -2.01 14.10 -8.56
CA LEU A 342 -2.25 15.52 -8.29
C LEU A 342 -3.68 15.93 -8.66
N ASP A 343 -4.21 15.46 -9.79
CA ASP A 343 -5.61 15.67 -10.19
C ASP A 343 -6.61 15.05 -9.19
N ALA A 344 -6.16 14.06 -8.41
CA ALA A 344 -6.92 13.44 -7.32
C ALA A 344 -6.66 14.09 -5.95
N ASP A 345 -5.97 15.23 -5.89
CA ASP A 345 -5.55 15.93 -4.67
C ASP A 345 -4.73 15.05 -3.70
N ARG A 346 -3.88 14.17 -4.23
CA ARG A 346 -3.03 13.23 -3.46
C ARG A 346 -1.54 13.55 -3.54
N ASP A 347 -1.18 14.73 -3.05
CA ASP A 347 0.22 15.21 -2.96
C ASP A 347 1.11 14.28 -2.12
N ASP A 348 0.52 13.66 -1.09
CA ASP A 348 1.19 12.67 -0.24
C ASP A 348 1.61 11.43 -1.02
N LEU A 349 0.70 10.87 -1.83
CA LEU A 349 0.99 9.72 -2.68
C LEU A 349 1.91 10.09 -3.83
N ALA A 350 1.82 11.31 -4.36
CA ALA A 350 2.74 11.80 -5.38
C ALA A 350 4.17 11.84 -4.83
N ALA A 351 4.37 12.32 -3.59
CA ALA A 351 5.66 12.28 -2.92
C ALA A 351 6.17 10.84 -2.70
N ASP A 352 5.33 9.95 -2.19
CA ASP A 352 5.67 8.53 -2.01
C ASP A 352 6.06 7.87 -3.34
N PHE A 353 5.34 8.20 -4.42
CA PHE A 353 5.63 7.69 -5.76
C PHE A 353 6.99 8.18 -6.29
N VAL A 354 7.32 9.46 -6.10
CA VAL A 354 8.66 10.00 -6.42
C VAL A 354 9.74 9.18 -5.72
N ASP A 355 9.54 8.87 -4.44
CA ASP A 355 10.51 8.14 -3.64
C ASP A 355 10.68 6.69 -4.10
N VAL A 356 9.59 6.00 -4.41
CA VAL A 356 9.63 4.64 -4.98
C VAL A 356 10.38 4.66 -6.31
N VAL A 357 10.11 5.63 -7.18
CA VAL A 357 10.79 5.72 -8.48
C VAL A 357 12.28 6.04 -8.30
N GLN A 358 12.66 6.91 -7.37
CA GLN A 358 14.08 7.22 -7.14
C GLN A 358 14.86 6.05 -6.52
N SER A 359 14.26 5.33 -5.57
CA SER A 359 14.95 4.32 -4.78
C SER A 359 14.94 2.94 -5.41
N GLU A 360 13.85 2.57 -6.08
CA GLU A 360 13.62 1.20 -6.53
C GLU A 360 13.50 1.09 -8.05
N SER A 361 13.19 2.20 -8.74
CA SER A 361 13.03 2.16 -10.20
C SER A 361 14.35 2.36 -10.96
N PRO A 362 14.37 1.97 -12.24
CA PRO A 362 15.55 1.95 -13.11
C PRO A 362 16.15 3.31 -13.46
N ARG A 363 17.36 3.31 -14.01
CA ARG A 363 18.05 4.54 -14.46
C ARG A 363 17.22 5.37 -15.44
N HIS A 364 16.64 4.78 -16.48
CA HIS A 364 15.86 5.55 -17.45
C HIS A 364 14.56 6.10 -16.85
N ARG A 365 13.90 5.36 -15.95
CA ARG A 365 12.69 5.79 -15.25
C ARG A 365 12.97 6.94 -14.29
N ARG A 366 14.10 6.87 -13.58
CA ARG A 366 14.63 7.98 -12.79
C ARG A 366 14.94 9.19 -13.65
N ALA A 367 15.45 8.98 -14.88
CA ALA A 367 15.68 10.07 -15.83
C ALA A 367 14.35 10.68 -16.33
N ASP A 368 13.32 9.88 -16.60
CA ASP A 368 11.99 10.36 -17.00
C ASP A 368 11.35 11.20 -15.89
N LEU A 369 11.35 10.67 -14.66
CA LEU A 369 10.94 11.40 -13.48
C LEU A 369 11.73 12.71 -13.33
N ARG A 370 13.05 12.66 -13.51
CA ARG A 370 13.90 13.84 -13.40
C ARG A 370 13.54 14.90 -14.46
N ARG A 371 13.32 14.49 -15.70
CA ARG A 371 12.85 15.37 -16.79
C ARG A 371 11.50 16.01 -16.44
N TRP A 372 10.60 15.24 -15.83
CA TRP A 372 9.31 15.76 -15.37
C TRP A 372 9.47 16.79 -14.25
N LEU A 373 10.29 16.48 -13.23
CA LEU A 373 10.54 17.34 -12.08
C LEU A 373 11.33 18.62 -12.44
N ASP A 374 12.21 18.58 -13.44
CA ASP A 374 13.02 19.73 -13.87
C ASP A 374 12.17 20.89 -14.45
N ARG A 375 10.87 20.64 -14.73
CA ARG A 375 9.91 21.68 -15.11
C ARG A 375 9.58 22.55 -13.90
N SER A 376 9.85 23.86 -13.98
CA SER A 376 9.52 24.82 -12.90
C SER A 376 8.07 25.30 -13.01
N GLU A 377 7.13 24.37 -13.10
CA GLU A 377 5.68 24.63 -13.20
C GLU A 377 5.00 24.26 -11.86
N THR A 378 3.80 24.79 -11.61
CA THR A 378 3.08 24.61 -10.33
C THR A 378 2.97 23.14 -9.88
N PRO A 379 2.60 22.17 -10.73
CA PRO A 379 2.47 20.76 -10.31
C PRO A 379 3.76 20.16 -9.74
N GLN A 380 4.91 20.49 -10.32
CA GLN A 380 6.22 19.99 -9.88
C GLN A 380 6.62 20.63 -8.56
N LEU A 381 6.31 21.92 -8.37
CA LEU A 381 6.60 22.62 -7.12
C LEU A 381 5.79 22.02 -5.97
N VAL A 382 4.51 21.70 -6.20
CA VAL A 382 3.64 21.00 -5.24
C VAL A 382 4.24 19.65 -4.85
N VAL A 383 4.64 18.83 -5.82
CA VAL A 383 5.27 17.53 -5.54
C VAL A 383 6.58 17.68 -4.77
N LEU A 384 7.45 18.62 -5.17
CA LEU A 384 8.72 18.85 -4.49
C LEU A 384 8.53 19.33 -3.05
N GLU A 385 7.55 20.21 -2.82
CA GLU A 385 7.18 20.65 -1.49
C GLU A 385 6.70 19.46 -0.64
N ALA A 386 5.79 18.63 -1.15
CA ALA A 386 5.30 17.44 -0.47
C ALA A 386 6.42 16.45 -0.10
N VAL A 387 7.40 16.24 -1.00
CA VAL A 387 8.59 15.41 -0.74
C VAL A 387 9.43 15.98 0.42
N VAL A 388 9.58 17.31 0.50
CA VAL A 388 10.32 17.97 1.59
C VAL A 388 9.55 17.90 2.91
N GLU A 389 8.24 18.11 2.88
CA GLU A 389 7.37 18.06 4.05
C GLU A 389 7.30 16.66 4.69
N GLY A 390 7.26 15.61 3.86
CA GLY A 390 7.14 14.22 4.33
C GLY A 390 8.38 13.69 5.04
N ARG A 391 9.53 14.38 4.95
CA ARG A 391 10.83 13.84 5.33
C ARG A 391 11.59 14.70 6.34
N THR A 392 12.32 14.05 7.24
CA THR A 392 13.28 14.72 8.13
C THR A 392 14.49 15.28 7.37
N ALA A 393 14.83 14.69 6.22
CA ALA A 393 15.80 15.18 5.26
C ALA A 393 15.39 14.71 3.83
N PRO A 394 15.47 15.58 2.82
CA PRO A 394 15.10 15.23 1.44
C PRO A 394 16.04 14.18 0.83
N SER A 395 15.57 13.49 -0.20
CA SER A 395 16.40 12.66 -1.08
C SER A 395 17.58 13.46 -1.66
N ARG A 396 18.74 12.84 -1.86
CA ARG A 396 20.00 13.52 -2.27
C ARG A 396 19.95 14.11 -3.69
N ASP A 397 18.92 13.83 -4.50
CA ASP A 397 18.87 14.15 -5.93
C ASP A 397 17.65 15.03 -6.34
N LEU A 398 17.28 16.04 -5.56
CA LEU A 398 16.25 17.01 -5.97
C LEU A 398 16.76 18.00 -7.05
N PRO A 399 15.90 18.53 -7.93
CA PRO A 399 16.32 19.41 -9.03
C PRO A 399 16.56 20.88 -8.65
N ASP A 400 17.72 21.43 -9.03
CA ASP A 400 18.15 22.77 -8.61
C ASP A 400 17.22 23.90 -9.07
N ARG A 401 16.82 23.90 -10.34
CA ARG A 401 15.99 24.97 -10.94
C ARG A 401 14.61 25.09 -10.27
N PRO A 402 13.78 24.05 -10.20
CA PRO A 402 12.51 24.12 -9.51
C PRO A 402 12.69 24.31 -7.99
N MET A 403 13.75 23.76 -7.37
CA MET A 403 14.06 24.07 -5.97
C MET A 403 14.38 25.56 -5.74
N ALA A 404 15.01 26.23 -6.71
CA ALA A 404 15.22 27.67 -6.64
C ALA A 404 13.90 28.45 -6.72
N ALA A 405 12.97 28.03 -7.59
CA ALA A 405 11.63 28.61 -7.66
C ALA A 405 10.83 28.39 -6.37
N LEU A 406 10.90 27.20 -5.79
CA LEU A 406 10.25 26.88 -4.51
C LEU A 406 10.81 27.72 -3.36
N ARG A 407 12.14 27.90 -3.29
CA ARG A 407 12.78 28.81 -2.32
C ARG A 407 12.33 30.25 -2.50
N GLN A 408 12.12 30.70 -3.73
CA GLN A 408 11.59 32.04 -4.00
C GLN A 408 10.14 32.18 -3.50
N GLN A 409 9.29 31.17 -3.70
CA GLN A 409 7.93 31.14 -3.16
C GLN A 409 7.92 31.17 -1.63
N TRP A 410 8.75 30.34 -0.99
CA TRP A 410 8.91 30.34 0.47
C TRP A 410 9.40 31.69 1.01
N GLN A 411 10.37 32.31 0.35
CA GLN A 411 10.85 33.65 0.72
C GLN A 411 9.72 34.69 0.63
N ALA A 412 8.97 34.69 -0.47
CA ALA A 412 7.84 35.61 -0.64
C ALA A 412 6.78 35.40 0.44
N SER A 413 6.45 34.14 0.76
CA SER A 413 5.47 33.82 1.80
C SER A 413 5.92 34.28 3.20
N ILE A 414 7.22 34.11 3.52
CA ILE A 414 7.81 34.58 4.77
C ILE A 414 7.75 36.11 4.86
N ASP A 415 8.10 36.80 3.77
CA ASP A 415 8.11 38.25 3.70
C ASP A 415 6.70 38.83 3.82
N ASP A 416 5.73 38.24 3.12
CA ASP A 416 4.33 38.65 3.16
C ASP A 416 3.76 38.51 4.57
N ALA A 417 4.06 37.41 5.26
CA ALA A 417 3.65 37.21 6.65
C ALA A 417 4.26 38.25 7.60
N GLN A 418 5.56 38.56 7.46
CA GLN A 418 6.24 39.60 8.26
C GLN A 418 5.63 40.97 8.04
N ARG A 419 5.37 41.33 6.78
CA ARG A 419 4.82 42.63 6.40
C ARG A 419 3.39 42.80 6.88
N CYS A 420 2.56 41.77 6.78
CA CYS A 420 1.18 41.81 7.28
C CYS A 420 1.14 41.93 8.81
N LEU A 421 2.03 41.25 9.53
CA LEU A 421 2.14 41.36 11.00
C LEU A 421 2.49 42.77 11.49
N ALA A 422 3.12 43.61 10.66
CA ALA A 422 3.44 44.99 10.97
C ALA A 422 2.23 45.96 10.81
N VAL A 423 1.12 45.50 10.24
CA VAL A 423 -0.12 46.28 10.11
C VAL A 423 -0.90 46.23 11.42
N SER A 424 -1.29 47.40 11.95
CA SER A 424 -1.91 47.50 13.29
C SER A 424 -3.25 46.77 13.38
N GLU A 425 -4.05 46.80 12.31
CA GLU A 425 -5.34 46.14 12.21
C GLU A 425 -5.21 44.61 12.15
N VAL A 426 -4.13 44.11 11.54
CA VAL A 426 -3.80 42.67 11.54
C VAL A 426 -3.36 42.23 12.93
N ALA A 427 -2.48 43.01 13.56
CA ALA A 427 -1.99 42.74 14.92
C ALA A 427 -3.10 42.81 15.99
N ALA A 428 -4.16 43.56 15.73
CA ALA A 428 -5.33 43.67 16.60
C ALA A 428 -6.23 42.41 16.60
N VAL A 429 -6.02 41.47 15.67
CA VAL A 429 -6.70 40.16 15.60
C VAL A 429 -5.72 39.07 16.07
N PRO A 430 -5.78 38.65 17.35
CA PRO A 430 -4.77 37.74 17.92
C PRO A 430 -4.62 36.41 17.17
N GLU A 431 -5.72 35.86 16.67
CA GLU A 431 -5.78 34.59 15.94
C GLU A 431 -5.04 34.67 14.61
N LEU A 432 -5.27 35.75 13.87
CA LEU A 432 -4.63 36.02 12.59
C LEU A 432 -3.13 36.27 12.77
N ALA A 433 -2.75 37.07 13.77
CA ALA A 433 -1.35 37.29 14.10
C ALA A 433 -0.64 35.98 14.52
N ALA A 434 -1.33 35.11 15.26
CA ALA A 434 -0.80 33.79 15.61
C ALA A 434 -0.69 32.87 14.38
N ALA A 435 -1.67 32.88 13.49
CA ALA A 435 -1.68 32.11 12.23
C ALA A 435 -0.48 32.48 11.34
N LEU A 436 -0.23 33.78 11.15
CA LEU A 436 0.87 34.28 10.33
C LEU A 436 2.25 33.89 10.89
N ARG A 437 2.45 34.00 12.21
CA ARG A 437 3.70 33.56 12.85
C ARG A 437 3.89 32.06 12.75
N ASP A 438 2.81 31.29 12.84
CA ASP A 438 2.85 29.84 12.71
C ASP A 438 3.25 29.41 11.31
N HIS A 439 2.57 29.97 10.30
CA HIS A 439 2.89 29.77 8.89
C HIS A 439 4.37 30.08 8.62
N GLN A 440 4.83 31.27 9.03
CA GLN A 440 6.22 31.69 8.87
C GLN A 440 7.21 30.69 9.50
N ARG A 441 6.94 30.23 10.73
CA ARG A 441 7.81 29.28 11.42
C ARG A 441 7.90 27.94 10.66
N ARG A 442 6.77 27.42 10.18
CA ARG A 442 6.73 26.17 9.40
C ARG A 442 7.53 26.29 8.09
N THR A 443 7.36 27.38 7.36
CA THR A 443 8.10 27.62 6.11
C THR A 443 9.61 27.72 6.35
N VAL A 444 10.04 28.33 7.46
CA VAL A 444 11.46 28.36 7.88
C VAL A 444 11.97 26.97 8.26
N GLU A 445 11.17 26.16 8.95
CA GLU A 445 11.53 24.78 9.27
C GLU A 445 11.70 23.92 8.01
N LEU A 446 10.80 24.06 7.02
CA LEU A 446 10.90 23.39 5.72
C LEU A 446 12.14 23.81 4.94
N ALA A 447 12.42 25.12 4.89
CA ALA A 447 13.65 25.67 4.33
C ALA A 447 14.91 25.03 4.95
N GLY A 448 14.92 24.88 6.27
CA GLY A 448 16.01 24.25 7.01
C GLY A 448 16.29 22.79 6.60
N ARG A 449 15.25 22.02 6.26
CA ARG A 449 15.40 20.61 5.83
C ARG A 449 16.19 20.45 4.54
N VAL A 450 16.12 21.44 3.65
CA VAL A 450 16.89 21.47 2.40
C VAL A 450 18.18 22.28 2.53
N GLY A 451 18.61 22.59 3.75
CA GLY A 451 19.84 23.35 4.03
C GLY A 451 19.79 24.80 3.55
N TRP A 452 18.60 25.37 3.38
CA TRP A 452 18.42 26.76 2.96
C TRP A 452 17.98 27.61 4.15
N SER A 453 18.45 28.86 4.21
CA SER A 453 18.05 29.82 5.24
C SER A 453 17.47 31.06 4.57
N PRO A 454 16.24 31.47 4.91
CA PRO A 454 15.63 32.66 4.35
C PRO A 454 16.38 33.92 4.78
N THR A 455 16.46 34.88 3.87
CA THR A 455 17.08 36.18 4.13
C THR A 455 16.03 37.20 4.57
N PRO A 456 16.28 38.04 5.60
CA PRO A 456 15.37 39.11 5.95
C PRO A 456 15.26 40.10 4.77
N SER A 457 14.06 40.40 4.30
CA SER A 457 13.85 41.43 3.28
C SER A 457 13.37 42.74 3.92
N GLY A 458 13.99 43.86 3.54
CA GLY A 458 13.66 45.21 4.03
C GLY A 458 12.47 45.85 3.30
N VAL A 459 11.42 45.08 3.02
CA VAL A 459 10.32 45.49 2.14
C VAL A 459 9.28 46.34 2.90
N ALA A 460 8.65 47.29 2.20
CA ALA A 460 7.69 48.23 2.77
C ALA A 460 6.44 47.55 3.36
N VAL A 461 6.00 48.04 4.53
CA VAL A 461 4.76 47.62 5.20
C VAL A 461 3.56 48.01 4.32
N PRO A 462 2.66 47.07 3.97
CA PRO A 462 1.47 47.35 3.18
C PRO A 462 0.47 48.21 3.94
N THR A 463 -0.42 48.89 3.23
CA THR A 463 -1.61 49.50 3.84
C THR A 463 -2.56 48.41 4.33
N ALA A 464 -3.51 48.74 5.21
CA ALA A 464 -4.52 47.79 5.68
C ALA A 464 -5.39 47.19 4.55
N GLU A 465 -5.63 47.95 3.47
CA GLU A 465 -6.32 47.45 2.27
C GLU A 465 -5.46 46.47 1.48
N GLN A 466 -4.18 46.78 1.30
CA GLN A 466 -3.24 45.88 0.63
C GLN A 466 -3.01 44.60 1.43
N ALA A 467 -2.89 44.70 2.76
CA ALA A 467 -2.79 43.54 3.63
C ALA A 467 -4.03 42.66 3.54
N ARG A 468 -5.23 43.23 3.49
CA ARG A 468 -6.47 42.46 3.29
C ARG A 468 -6.48 41.69 1.97
N SER A 469 -6.08 42.34 0.88
CA SER A 469 -5.96 41.68 -0.43
C SER A 469 -4.95 40.52 -0.41
N LEU A 470 -3.77 40.74 0.18
CA LEU A 470 -2.74 39.70 0.35
C LEU A 470 -3.23 38.53 1.22
N LEU A 471 -3.93 38.83 2.32
CA LEU A 471 -4.40 37.82 3.26
C LEU A 471 -5.59 37.02 2.73
N ALA A 472 -6.41 37.58 1.84
CA ALA A 472 -7.51 36.88 1.19
C ALA A 472 -7.02 35.80 0.22
N GLU A 473 -5.88 36.04 -0.44
CA GLU A 473 -5.24 35.12 -1.40
C GLU A 473 -4.06 34.33 -0.78
N HIS A 474 -3.90 34.39 0.54
CA HIS A 474 -2.76 33.77 1.22
C HIS A 474 -2.76 32.25 1.02
N PRO A 475 -1.61 31.57 0.76
CA PRO A 475 -1.59 30.13 0.46
C PRO A 475 -2.13 29.26 1.60
N ASP A 476 -1.88 29.65 2.85
CA ASP A 476 -2.37 28.97 4.06
C ASP A 476 -3.87 29.23 4.32
N VAL A 477 -4.69 28.16 4.31
CA VAL A 477 -6.16 28.25 4.49
C VAL A 477 -6.52 28.89 5.82
N TRP A 478 -5.75 28.63 6.87
CA TRP A 478 -6.04 29.15 8.20
C TRP A 478 -5.79 30.65 8.31
N VAL A 479 -4.73 31.14 7.65
CA VAL A 479 -4.48 32.58 7.54
C VAL A 479 -5.65 33.25 6.83
N ARG A 480 -6.11 32.70 5.70
CA ARG A 480 -7.29 33.22 4.99
C ARG A 480 -8.53 33.23 5.87
N THR A 481 -8.77 32.14 6.59
CA THR A 481 -9.91 31.98 7.49
C THR A 481 -9.90 33.04 8.60
N CYS A 482 -8.77 33.23 9.27
CA CYS A 482 -8.63 34.25 10.32
C CYS A 482 -8.74 35.67 9.76
N ALA A 483 -8.28 35.91 8.53
CA ALA A 483 -8.33 37.22 7.90
C ALA A 483 -9.77 37.72 7.69
N THR A 484 -10.76 36.82 7.56
CA THR A 484 -12.18 37.21 7.48
C THR A 484 -12.70 37.95 8.73
N ARG A 485 -12.03 37.82 9.88
CA ARG A 485 -12.36 38.59 11.10
C ARG A 485 -11.90 40.05 11.02
N MET A 486 -10.99 40.41 10.11
CA MET A 486 -10.60 41.81 9.90
C MET A 486 -11.73 42.66 9.32
N ASP A 487 -12.66 42.07 8.57
CA ASP A 487 -13.71 42.80 7.85
C ASP A 487 -15.03 42.96 8.63
N ARG A 488 -15.16 42.34 9.82
CA ARG A 488 -16.45 42.23 10.51
C ARG A 488 -16.57 43.18 11.71
N THR A 489 -17.50 44.14 11.60
CA THR A 489 -18.03 44.91 12.75
C THR A 489 -19.09 44.14 13.55
N THR A 490 -19.60 43.02 13.02
CA THR A 490 -20.56 42.13 13.70
C THR A 490 -20.14 40.67 13.57
N ARG A 491 -20.10 39.96 14.71
CA ARG A 491 -19.75 38.54 14.83
C ARG A 491 -20.77 37.67 14.09
N ASP A 492 -20.31 36.92 13.10
CA ASP A 492 -21.10 35.88 12.44
C ASP A 492 -20.93 34.58 13.24
N GLY A 493 -21.96 34.24 14.02
CA GLY A 493 -21.85 33.25 15.11
C GLY A 493 -21.39 31.86 14.67
N ALA A 494 -21.62 31.46 13.41
CA ALA A 494 -21.21 30.14 12.91
C ALA A 494 -19.72 30.07 12.53
N MET A 495 -19.19 31.10 11.88
CA MET A 495 -17.77 31.18 11.51
C MET A 495 -16.90 31.45 12.74
N ASP A 496 -17.40 32.26 13.68
CA ASP A 496 -16.70 32.50 14.95
C ASP A 496 -16.62 31.21 15.79
N ASP A 497 -17.68 30.40 15.82
CA ASP A 497 -17.66 29.08 16.47
C ASP A 497 -16.65 28.12 15.80
N LEU A 498 -16.52 28.12 14.46
CA LEU A 498 -15.53 27.31 13.77
C LEU A 498 -14.08 27.72 14.10
N ILE A 499 -13.80 29.01 14.08
CA ILE A 499 -12.47 29.54 14.44
C ILE A 499 -12.16 29.21 15.91
N ASP A 500 -13.12 29.39 16.82
CA ASP A 500 -12.96 29.09 18.24
C ASP A 500 -12.72 27.58 18.47
N ARG A 501 -13.40 26.71 17.71
CA ARG A 501 -13.13 25.27 17.71
C ARG A 501 -11.72 24.94 17.24
N VAL A 502 -11.24 25.52 16.15
CA VAL A 502 -9.88 25.27 15.64
C VAL A 502 -8.82 25.77 16.64
N LEU A 503 -8.99 26.95 17.21
CA LEU A 503 -8.09 27.47 18.25
C LEU A 503 -8.07 26.57 19.48
N PHE A 504 -9.24 26.11 19.90
CA PHE A 504 -9.36 25.15 20.99
C PHE A 504 -8.62 23.84 20.63
N LEU A 505 -8.83 23.27 19.44
CA LEU A 505 -8.10 22.09 18.98
C LEU A 505 -6.58 22.30 19.07
N ARG A 506 -6.06 23.41 18.56
CA ARG A 506 -4.62 23.73 18.64
C ARG A 506 -4.09 23.82 20.07
N SER A 507 -4.93 24.25 21.02
CA SER A 507 -4.58 24.31 22.44
C SER A 507 -4.55 22.95 23.13
N THR A 508 -5.18 21.93 22.53
CA THR A 508 -5.19 20.57 23.08
C THR A 508 -3.91 19.81 22.70
N ALA A 509 -3.46 18.93 23.59
CA ALA A 509 -2.29 18.08 23.33
C ALA A 509 -2.51 17.06 22.19
N LEU A 510 -3.76 16.77 21.81
CA LEU A 510 -4.07 15.81 20.75
C LEU A 510 -3.76 16.34 19.34
N PHE A 511 -3.87 17.66 19.16
CA PHE A 511 -3.94 18.28 17.85
C PHE A 511 -2.84 19.34 17.64
N THR A 512 -1.89 19.47 18.58
CA THR A 512 -0.80 20.44 18.50
C THR A 512 0.12 20.23 17.29
N GLU A 513 0.35 18.97 16.88
CA GLU A 513 1.22 18.60 15.75
C GLU A 513 0.45 18.40 14.43
N VAL A 514 -0.86 18.66 14.40
CA VAL A 514 -1.71 18.47 13.22
C VAL A 514 -1.73 19.73 12.35
N ALA A 515 -1.66 19.56 11.03
CA ALA A 515 -1.67 20.66 10.07
C ALA A 515 -3.00 21.42 10.12
N THR A 516 -2.97 22.73 9.87
CA THR A 516 -4.16 23.56 10.13
C THR A 516 -5.33 23.30 9.19
N ASP A 517 -5.05 22.88 7.96
CA ASP A 517 -6.08 22.49 6.99
C ASP A 517 -6.86 21.26 7.47
N ASP A 518 -6.15 20.31 8.10
CA ASP A 518 -6.78 19.14 8.72
C ASP A 518 -7.55 19.52 9.98
N LEU A 519 -7.08 20.51 10.75
CA LEU A 519 -7.79 21.01 11.92
C LEU A 519 -9.10 21.70 11.58
N LEU A 520 -9.15 22.44 10.48
CA LEU A 520 -10.39 23.04 9.98
C LEU A 520 -11.43 21.96 9.70
N ARG A 521 -11.04 20.90 9.00
CA ARG A 521 -11.90 19.74 8.70
C ARG A 521 -12.35 19.00 9.96
N VAL A 522 -11.46 18.83 10.94
CA VAL A 522 -11.81 18.25 12.24
C VAL A 522 -12.83 19.13 12.96
N ALA A 523 -12.59 20.44 13.01
CA ALA A 523 -13.43 21.40 13.72
C ALA A 523 -14.86 21.48 13.16
N GLU A 524 -15.03 21.35 11.85
CA GLU A 524 -16.35 21.27 11.20
C GLU A 524 -17.16 20.07 11.67
N LYS A 525 -16.50 18.96 12.01
CA LYS A 525 -17.15 17.70 12.39
C LYS A 525 -17.27 17.51 13.91
N LEU A 526 -16.78 18.44 14.73
CA LEU A 526 -16.94 18.40 16.18
C LEU A 526 -18.39 18.63 16.59
N GLN A 527 -18.84 17.91 17.61
CA GLN A 527 -20.18 18.04 18.19
C GLN A 527 -20.10 18.56 19.62
N ALA A 528 -20.85 19.61 19.95
CA ALA A 528 -20.93 20.11 21.32
C ALA A 528 -21.67 19.09 22.20
N ARG A 529 -21.09 18.73 23.35
CA ARG A 529 -21.73 17.92 24.39
C ARG A 529 -21.61 18.62 25.73
N SER A 530 -22.62 18.43 26.58
CA SER A 530 -22.65 18.97 27.93
C SER A 530 -23.12 17.88 28.89
N TYR A 531 -22.46 17.81 30.04
CA TYR A 531 -22.69 16.83 31.08
C TYR A 531 -22.84 17.55 32.41
N ALA A 532 -23.89 17.23 33.16
CA ALA A 532 -24.04 17.71 34.53
C ALA A 532 -23.02 17.02 35.46
N ALA A 533 -22.68 17.66 36.57
CA ALA A 533 -21.87 17.04 37.61
C ALA A 533 -22.46 15.68 38.06
N GLY A 534 -21.61 14.65 38.11
CA GLY A 534 -21.97 13.27 38.45
C GLY A 534 -22.33 12.39 37.25
N SER A 535 -22.50 12.94 36.05
CA SER A 535 -22.81 12.16 34.85
C SER A 535 -21.61 11.34 34.34
N ALA A 536 -21.87 10.12 33.87
CA ALA A 536 -20.89 9.35 33.12
C ALA A 536 -20.71 9.96 31.71
N ILE A 537 -19.45 10.10 31.30
CA ILE A 537 -19.04 10.56 29.97
C ILE A 537 -18.58 9.34 29.15
N VAL A 538 -17.80 8.45 29.76
CA VAL A 538 -17.37 7.17 29.16
C VAL A 538 -17.50 6.08 30.22
N ASP A 539 -18.08 4.94 29.87
CA ASP A 539 -18.23 3.80 30.78
C ASP A 539 -17.21 2.70 30.47
N ALA A 540 -16.54 2.18 31.50
CA ALA A 540 -15.63 1.05 31.33
C ALA A 540 -16.37 -0.19 30.82
N GLY A 541 -15.77 -0.89 29.86
CA GLY A 541 -16.37 -2.04 29.18
C GLY A 541 -17.30 -1.68 28.02
N VAL A 542 -17.62 -0.39 27.84
CA VAL A 542 -18.45 0.11 26.74
C VAL A 542 -17.56 0.76 25.69
N ARG A 543 -17.92 0.62 24.41
CA ARG A 543 -17.24 1.33 23.31
C ARG A 543 -17.57 2.82 23.39
N SER A 544 -16.56 3.67 23.33
CA SER A 544 -16.73 5.12 23.28
C SER A 544 -17.37 5.54 21.96
N ASP A 545 -18.28 6.52 22.02
CA ASP A 545 -18.89 7.13 20.84
C ASP A 545 -17.93 8.10 20.12
N GLY A 546 -16.82 8.46 20.77
CA GLY A 546 -15.72 9.19 20.18
C GLY A 546 -14.67 9.65 21.18
N ILE A 547 -13.93 10.69 20.81
CA ILE A 547 -12.99 11.40 21.68
C ILE A 547 -13.69 12.64 22.24
N HIS A 548 -13.73 12.78 23.56
CA HIS A 548 -14.26 13.96 24.21
C HIS A 548 -13.13 14.91 24.59
N LEU A 549 -13.07 16.07 23.93
CA LEU A 549 -12.13 17.13 24.23
C LEU A 549 -12.77 18.09 25.23
N ILE A 550 -12.20 18.20 26.42
CA ILE A 550 -12.77 18.97 27.53
C ILE A 550 -12.56 20.46 27.26
N VAL A 551 -13.64 21.20 27.09
CA VAL A 551 -13.64 22.65 26.88
C VAL A 551 -13.69 23.37 28.23
N ASP A 552 -14.48 22.85 29.15
CA ASP A 552 -14.74 23.45 30.45
C ASP A 552 -15.17 22.37 31.45
N GLY A 553 -14.87 22.57 32.73
CA GLY A 553 -15.14 21.63 33.82
C GLY A 553 -14.03 20.62 34.12
N GLN A 554 -14.32 19.66 35.00
CA GLN A 554 -13.39 18.62 35.43
C GLN A 554 -13.99 17.23 35.26
N VAL A 555 -13.19 16.29 34.75
CA VAL A 555 -13.55 14.89 34.51
C VAL A 555 -12.63 13.99 35.31
N GLU A 556 -13.17 13.08 36.11
CA GLU A 556 -12.38 12.06 36.78
C GLU A 556 -12.37 10.77 35.97
N VAL A 557 -11.18 10.20 35.78
CA VAL A 557 -11.00 8.86 35.25
C VAL A 557 -10.79 7.89 36.40
N SER A 558 -11.57 6.81 36.44
CA SER A 558 -11.52 5.80 37.48
C SER A 558 -11.56 4.39 36.91
N GLN A 559 -11.06 3.42 37.68
CA GLN A 559 -11.09 2.00 37.30
C GLN A 559 -11.64 1.16 38.45
N THR A 560 -12.55 0.25 38.11
CA THR A 560 -13.07 -0.74 39.06
C THR A 560 -12.06 -1.86 39.23
N ARG A 561 -11.53 -2.04 40.44
CA ARG A 561 -10.66 -3.15 40.83
C ARG A 561 -11.34 -4.00 41.90
N ARG A 562 -10.75 -5.14 42.26
CA ARG A 562 -11.28 -6.06 43.30
C ARG A 562 -11.55 -5.40 44.66
N GLY A 563 -11.04 -4.19 44.92
CA GLY A 563 -11.27 -3.39 46.14
C GLY A 563 -12.19 -2.18 46.00
N GLY A 564 -12.86 -1.98 44.85
CA GLY A 564 -13.75 -0.84 44.60
C GLY A 564 -13.32 0.03 43.42
N VAL A 565 -14.00 1.18 43.24
CA VAL A 565 -13.68 2.19 42.23
C VAL A 565 -12.48 3.01 42.71
N VAL A 566 -11.39 2.98 41.96
CA VAL A 566 -10.16 3.73 42.28
C VAL A 566 -10.03 4.88 41.29
N PRO A 567 -9.98 6.15 41.75
CA PRO A 567 -9.69 7.28 40.88
C PRO A 567 -8.22 7.21 40.42
N LEU A 568 -7.99 7.39 39.13
CA LEU A 568 -6.68 7.32 38.50
C LEU A 568 -6.16 8.72 38.16
N PHE A 569 -6.99 9.53 37.50
CA PHE A 569 -6.63 10.85 36.98
C PHE A 569 -7.80 11.82 37.06
N SER A 570 -7.49 13.12 37.13
CA SER A 570 -8.46 14.19 36.91
C SER A 570 -8.00 14.98 35.69
N PHE A 571 -8.92 15.21 34.75
CA PHE A 571 -8.68 15.94 33.53
C PHE A 571 -9.52 17.19 33.43
N GLY A 572 -8.92 18.26 32.92
CA GLY A 572 -9.52 19.58 32.77
C GLY A 572 -9.50 20.11 31.35
N PRO A 573 -9.78 21.43 31.18
CA PRO A 573 -9.80 22.07 29.87
C PRO A 573 -8.51 21.85 29.07
N GLY A 574 -8.67 21.50 27.78
CA GLY A 574 -7.56 21.21 26.86
C GLY A 574 -7.10 19.74 26.89
N GLU A 575 -7.58 18.94 27.84
CA GLU A 575 -7.36 17.50 27.89
C GLU A 575 -8.55 16.74 27.30
N SER A 576 -8.40 15.42 27.16
CA SER A 576 -9.43 14.59 26.55
C SER A 576 -9.60 13.24 27.25
N VAL A 577 -10.77 12.64 27.03
CA VAL A 577 -11.11 11.27 27.41
C VAL A 577 -11.73 10.47 26.25
N GLY A 578 -11.64 9.14 26.32
CA GLY A 578 -12.25 8.23 25.35
C GLY A 578 -11.35 7.82 24.17
N GLU A 579 -10.17 8.44 24.01
CA GLU A 579 -9.26 8.21 22.86
C GLU A 579 -8.94 6.74 22.62
N LEU A 580 -8.55 6.04 23.69
CA LEU A 580 -8.08 4.66 23.58
C LEU A 580 -9.17 3.73 23.03
N SER A 581 -10.40 3.90 23.48
CA SER A 581 -11.54 3.12 22.99
C SER A 581 -11.89 3.48 21.55
N ALA A 582 -11.91 4.78 21.22
CA ALA A 582 -12.22 5.26 19.88
C ALA A 582 -11.17 4.80 18.83
N LEU A 583 -9.89 4.71 19.20
CA LEU A 583 -8.81 4.37 18.28
C LEU A 583 -8.55 2.87 18.13
N THR A 584 -8.70 2.11 19.21
CA THR A 584 -8.53 0.65 19.15
C THR A 584 -9.78 -0.06 18.66
N ASP A 585 -10.88 0.68 18.47
CA ASP A 585 -12.20 0.13 18.21
C ASP A 585 -12.52 -1.02 19.18
N GLY A 586 -12.28 -0.75 20.45
CA GLY A 586 -12.40 -1.69 21.56
C GLY A 586 -13.11 -1.04 22.76
N PRO A 587 -13.56 -1.83 23.74
CA PRO A 587 -14.23 -1.30 24.92
C PRO A 587 -13.29 -0.42 25.76
N ALA A 588 -13.82 0.64 26.38
CA ALA A 588 -13.05 1.52 27.24
C ALA A 588 -12.51 0.77 28.47
N THR A 589 -11.25 1.04 28.82
CA THR A 589 -10.54 0.36 29.92
C THR A 589 -10.76 1.01 31.29
N SER A 590 -11.35 2.20 31.31
CA SER A 590 -11.63 3.02 32.49
C SER A 590 -12.89 3.85 32.28
N SER A 591 -13.55 4.23 33.38
CA SER A 591 -14.75 5.06 33.37
C SER A 591 -14.37 6.53 33.56
N CYS A 592 -15.06 7.44 32.88
CA CYS A 592 -14.86 8.88 32.97
C CYS A 592 -16.14 9.55 33.46
N THR A 593 -16.09 10.26 34.58
CA THR A 593 -17.26 10.88 35.22
C THR A 593 -17.05 12.38 35.38
N ALA A 594 -18.05 13.19 35.04
CA ALA A 594 -18.03 14.63 35.25
C ALA A 594 -18.01 14.96 36.76
N ARG A 595 -16.99 15.67 37.23
CA ARG A 595 -16.89 16.15 38.63
C ARG A 595 -17.59 17.50 38.83
N THR A 596 -17.57 18.34 37.80
CA THR A 596 -18.37 19.56 37.70
C THR A 596 -19.34 19.43 36.54
N ASP A 597 -20.10 20.47 36.24
CA ASP A 597 -20.67 20.60 34.90
C ASP A 597 -19.51 20.66 33.90
N VAL A 598 -19.59 19.85 32.85
CA VAL A 598 -18.53 19.66 31.86
C VAL A 598 -19.07 19.93 30.47
N ARG A 599 -18.33 20.70 29.68
CA ARG A 599 -18.58 20.88 28.25
C ARG A 599 -17.45 20.25 27.46
N THR A 600 -17.79 19.49 26.42
CA THR A 600 -16.80 18.85 25.56
C THR A 600 -17.12 19.08 24.09
N TRP A 601 -16.08 19.11 23.25
CA TRP A 601 -16.21 18.80 21.84
C TRP A 601 -16.03 17.30 21.64
N LEU A 602 -17.06 16.62 21.16
CA LEU A 602 -17.00 15.22 20.76
C LEU A 602 -16.51 15.13 19.32
N LEU A 603 -15.43 14.39 19.10
CA LEU A 603 -15.02 13.89 17.80
C LEU A 603 -15.52 12.45 17.66
N PRO A 604 -16.60 12.19 16.90
CA PRO A 604 -17.20 10.86 16.81
C PRO A 604 -16.23 9.81 16.25
N THR A 605 -16.31 8.57 16.72
CA THR A 605 -15.43 7.47 16.27
C THR A 605 -15.50 7.25 14.75
N ALA A 606 -16.67 7.37 14.14
CA ALA A 606 -16.84 7.26 12.67
C ALA A 606 -16.13 8.39 11.91
N VAL A 607 -16.18 9.61 12.46
CA VAL A 607 -15.49 10.77 11.89
C VAL A 607 -13.97 10.62 12.09
N LEU A 608 -13.54 10.18 13.27
CA LEU A 608 -12.13 9.92 13.55
C LEU A 608 -11.59 8.88 12.57
N ALA A 609 -12.32 7.80 12.31
CA ALA A 609 -11.95 6.80 11.32
C ALA A 609 -11.79 7.40 9.91
N GLU A 610 -12.75 8.21 9.47
CA GLU A 610 -12.68 8.93 8.18
C GLU A 610 -11.46 9.85 8.11
N LEU A 611 -11.16 10.57 9.20
CA LEU A 611 -10.02 11.49 9.28
C LEU A 611 -8.68 10.75 9.27
N LEU A 612 -8.57 9.62 9.99
CA LEU A 612 -7.36 8.78 9.99
C LEU A 612 -7.08 8.17 8.62
N ASP A 613 -8.15 7.81 7.90
CA ASP A 613 -8.08 7.22 6.55
C ASP A 613 -7.64 8.26 5.50
N ARG A 614 -8.25 9.46 5.54
CA ARG A 614 -8.00 10.52 4.55
C ARG A 614 -6.79 11.39 4.86
N HIS A 615 -6.37 11.45 6.13
CA HIS A 615 -5.31 12.35 6.57
C HIS A 615 -4.31 11.62 7.49
N PRO A 616 -3.40 10.79 6.93
CA PRO A 616 -2.42 10.01 7.70
C PRO A 616 -1.57 10.83 8.67
N ARG A 617 -1.37 12.14 8.41
CA ARG A 617 -0.67 13.06 9.31
C ARG A 617 -1.41 13.28 10.64
N VAL A 618 -2.75 13.28 10.63
CA VAL A 618 -3.59 13.31 11.84
C VAL A 618 -3.35 12.05 12.69
N ALA A 619 -3.26 10.88 12.05
CA ALA A 619 -3.00 9.60 12.71
C ALA A 619 -1.66 9.58 13.44
N VAL A 620 -0.59 10.07 12.79
CA VAL A 620 0.75 10.15 13.39
C VAL A 620 0.77 11.07 14.62
N GLY A 621 0.11 12.23 14.55
CA GLY A 621 -0.02 13.15 15.68
C GLY A 621 -0.73 12.51 16.89
N LEU A 622 -1.87 11.86 16.64
CA LEU A 622 -2.63 11.14 17.66
C LEU A 622 -1.83 9.99 18.29
N LEU A 623 -1.14 9.18 17.48
CA LEU A 623 -0.31 8.07 17.94
C LEU A 623 0.87 8.54 18.82
N ARG A 624 1.54 9.63 18.44
CA ARG A 624 2.63 10.21 19.26
C ARG A 624 2.12 10.70 20.61
N MET A 625 0.97 11.36 20.64
CA MET A 625 0.34 11.82 21.87
C MET A 625 -0.05 10.65 22.79
N ILE A 626 -0.68 9.60 22.26
CA ILE A 626 -1.03 8.40 23.04
C ILE A 626 0.21 7.71 23.56
N SER A 627 1.26 7.62 22.75
CA SER A 627 2.54 7.06 23.18
C SER A 627 3.11 7.85 24.37
N ARG A 628 3.04 9.19 24.34
CA ARG A 628 3.44 10.04 25.50
C ARG A 628 2.57 9.78 26.73
N ARG A 629 1.24 9.64 26.57
CA ARG A 629 0.31 9.33 27.68
C ARG A 629 0.48 7.91 28.25
N LEU A 630 0.76 6.91 27.41
CA LEU A 630 1.01 5.53 27.84
C LEU A 630 2.32 5.40 28.63
N VAL A 631 3.36 6.14 28.26
CA VAL A 631 4.62 6.22 29.02
C VAL A 631 4.38 6.78 30.43
N LEU A 632 3.56 7.83 30.56
CA LEU A 632 3.19 8.39 31.87
C LEU A 632 2.36 7.43 32.72
N THR A 633 1.44 6.68 32.09
CA THR A 633 0.59 5.70 32.77
C THR A 633 1.39 4.48 33.25
N THR A 634 2.35 4.01 32.44
CA THR A 634 3.21 2.85 32.77
C THR A 634 4.19 3.16 33.91
N GLN A 635 4.68 4.40 34.00
CA GLN A 635 5.56 4.84 35.11
C GLN A 635 4.84 4.94 36.46
N LEU A 636 3.53 5.20 36.47
CA LEU A 636 2.72 5.24 37.69
C LEU A 636 2.27 3.85 38.16
N VAL A 637 2.05 2.91 37.23
CA VAL A 637 1.69 1.52 37.56
C VAL A 637 2.90 0.72 38.06
N GLY A 638 4.11 1.02 37.59
CA GLY A 638 5.36 0.37 38.05
C GLY A 638 5.89 0.82 39.42
N GLY A 639 5.27 1.83 40.05
CA GLY A 639 5.74 2.44 41.31
C GLY A 639 5.05 1.97 42.59
N THR A 640 4.12 1.01 42.52
CA THR A 640 3.31 0.59 43.68
C THR A 640 3.58 -0.82 44.22
N ASP A 641 4.60 -1.52 43.71
CA ASP A 641 5.16 -2.72 44.36
C ASP A 641 6.52 -2.38 45.02
N ARG A 642 6.47 -1.73 46.19
CA ARG A 642 7.52 -1.78 47.22
C ARG A 642 6.92 -1.73 48.60
#